data_AF-A0A440QZB8-F1
#
_entry.id   AF-A0A440QZB8-F1
#
_cell.length_a   1.000
_cell.length_b   1.000
_cell.length_c   1.000
_cell.angle_alpha   90.00
_cell.angle_beta   90.00
_cell.angle_gamma   90.00
#
_symmetry.space_group_name_H-M   'P 1'
#
loop_
_entity.id
_entity.type
_entity.pdbx_description
1 polymer ?
#
loop_
_entity_poly.entity_id
_entity_poly.type
_entity_poly.pdbx_seq_one_letter_code
_entity_poly.pdbx_strand_id
1 'polypeptide(L)'
;MKPEATALTILSTARARAKMHEFRVAPADFNALPRDPSMLFSLAIGILGDVAAAVADTLEGAGVAPAALPQPLGWGELEEDPQDVLRFASIFFDAYLNAQLDADLDTEFSLLCAAAYYIAGSVGSATVIIRHMAEPDLDLAGGLGHLVYSILKNSFVPIEAPHAHGAVTSELLQVLGGYFSFEAEAGGIAEVCRELREYFHRSGSPRELLYADIAGALCALKLRNAARTILPAASGLEPNLWRPALAKPHFPVELWPAQQRIADAGVFAGRSVVIQMPTSAGKTRATEIIIRSAFLSGRAHLAVIVAPYRSLCHDIRGDLVTAFAGENVRLDEASDAYQFDLSLDALFAEDSVLIVTPEKLLYMLRRAPDLAEQIGLVIYDEGHQFDGMTRGPTYELLLTSLRMLLPTETQIILISAVIGNAPDVAAWLIGDADAVLGAEGLLPTTKSIAFASWQDQRGRLEYMKPEDPAEREYFVPRIIGDVALPLRGKETAQRRFPEKTGGDVGLFLGLHVVRNGSVAIFCGRKDSVTKICSRAVEIVDRGVALEWPIETSDVAEVEKIRALCELELGAGAAATRAAALGIFAHHADTPHGIRLAIEHAMKEGLAKFVACTSTLAQGVNFPLKYLIVTSTRQGGEQILVRDFHNLMGRAGRAGMHTEGSVIFSTPSIYDQRQQFRGQWTWNRAIELLDARNSEPSRSSILALFDAYQQRQPPIVQEIPPEWLDLAFADAARIDEVVAAALAAQPNISEREFRRFIEGRARAVQNVAAFLVANMTFAEGEDAAARTGELAANTLAYHLADEETRVRLVEVFRSIGESIAANTDGDQRALIRRSPLPPAAVAELKTWLTENLGTLQTAVQEGRLLAEISPLALRFATSRAIQAISAQDLVPRALQEWVAGRSYAVIFDTLAEAKVRVGRDHVTVEDAVALCESGFGYDVAMIAASVADLTEELDDALYTGASLLQKQIKYGLTDRAAIAFHEAGFADRHVASLLGLVWGNVVDRGGVRAACQEEEIVRAVLAHIPSYFVGVAAELGGWA
;
A
#
# COMPACT_ATOMS: atom_id res chain seq x y z
N MET A 1 -30.53 -26.05 -8.99
CA MET A 1 -30.58 -25.34 -10.30
C MET A 1 -29.16 -24.99 -10.72
N LYS A 2 -28.55 -25.67 -11.71
CA LYS A 2 -27.12 -25.53 -12.01
C LYS A 2 -26.84 -24.72 -13.30
N PRO A 3 -25.90 -23.75 -13.28
CA PRO A 3 -25.38 -23.16 -14.51
C PRO A 3 -24.60 -24.20 -15.34
N GLU A 4 -25.20 -24.70 -16.41
CA GLU A 4 -24.52 -25.59 -17.34
C GLU A 4 -23.52 -24.82 -18.24
N ALA A 5 -22.66 -25.54 -18.97
CA ALA A 5 -21.71 -24.95 -19.92
C ALA A 5 -22.36 -23.95 -20.90
N THR A 6 -23.60 -24.22 -21.30
CA THR A 6 -24.41 -23.32 -22.13
C THR A 6 -24.70 -22.00 -21.42
N ALA A 7 -25.07 -22.03 -20.14
CA ALA A 7 -25.38 -20.84 -19.35
C ALA A 7 -24.12 -19.98 -19.13
N LEU A 8 -22.98 -20.63 -18.83
CA LEU A 8 -21.68 -19.97 -18.73
C LEU A 8 -21.28 -19.29 -20.06
N THR A 9 -21.52 -19.95 -21.19
CA THR A 9 -21.26 -19.36 -22.51
C THR A 9 -22.12 -18.11 -22.76
N ILE A 10 -23.41 -18.17 -22.41
CA ILE A 10 -24.32 -17.01 -22.54
C ILE A 10 -23.84 -15.87 -21.64
N LEU A 11 -23.47 -16.16 -20.39
CA LEU A 11 -22.91 -15.18 -19.47
C LEU A 11 -21.65 -14.51 -20.03
N SER A 12 -20.68 -15.27 -20.55
CA SER A 12 -19.47 -14.70 -21.16
C SER A 12 -19.79 -13.80 -22.35
N THR A 13 -20.85 -14.08 -23.13
CA THR A 13 -21.28 -13.19 -24.21
C THR A 13 -21.93 -11.89 -23.71
N ALA A 14 -22.70 -11.94 -22.62
CA ALA A 14 -23.24 -10.76 -21.96
C ALA A 14 -22.10 -9.89 -21.38
N ARG A 15 -21.13 -10.52 -20.70
CA ARG A 15 -19.92 -9.84 -20.20
C ARG A 15 -19.11 -9.20 -21.33
N ALA A 16 -18.93 -9.89 -22.45
CA ALA A 16 -18.26 -9.32 -23.62
C ALA A 16 -19.00 -8.07 -24.14
N ARG A 17 -20.34 -8.10 -24.18
CA ARG A 17 -21.16 -6.94 -24.57
C ARG A 17 -21.02 -5.80 -23.57
N ALA A 18 -21.09 -6.07 -22.27
CA ALA A 18 -20.84 -5.07 -21.21
C ALA A 18 -19.48 -4.39 -21.38
N LYS A 19 -18.41 -5.17 -21.60
CA LYS A 19 -17.08 -4.62 -21.87
C LYS A 19 -17.01 -3.83 -23.18
N MET A 20 -17.79 -4.17 -24.21
CA MET A 20 -17.85 -3.33 -25.43
C MET A 20 -18.43 -1.94 -25.16
N HIS A 21 -19.47 -1.85 -24.33
CA HIS A 21 -20.00 -0.55 -23.88
C HIS A 21 -18.97 0.21 -23.05
N GLU A 22 -18.33 -0.47 -22.08
CA GLU A 22 -17.28 0.11 -21.23
C GLU A 22 -16.12 0.69 -22.04
N PHE A 23 -15.66 -0.02 -23.08
CA PHE A 23 -14.57 0.42 -23.96
C PHE A 23 -15.03 1.26 -25.15
N ARG A 24 -16.30 1.68 -25.20
CA ARG A 24 -16.87 2.55 -26.24
C ARG A 24 -16.68 1.99 -27.66
N VAL A 25 -16.77 0.66 -27.80
CA VAL A 25 -16.75 0.00 -29.11
C VAL A 25 -17.93 0.51 -29.93
N ALA A 26 -17.71 0.77 -31.22
CA ALA A 26 -18.79 1.21 -32.10
C ALA A 26 -19.90 0.13 -32.17
N PRO A 27 -21.20 0.48 -32.14
CA PRO A 27 -22.27 -0.52 -32.20
C PRO A 27 -22.21 -1.46 -33.40
N ALA A 28 -21.69 -0.98 -34.54
CA ALA A 28 -21.46 -1.79 -35.75
C ALA A 28 -20.36 -2.86 -35.58
N ASP A 29 -19.49 -2.70 -34.59
CA ASP A 29 -18.35 -3.57 -34.27
C ASP A 29 -18.67 -4.55 -33.12
N PHE A 30 -19.89 -4.52 -32.57
CA PHE A 30 -20.29 -5.41 -31.49
C PHE A 30 -20.28 -6.89 -31.93
N ASN A 31 -19.81 -7.77 -31.05
CA ASN A 31 -19.92 -9.21 -31.27
C ASN A 31 -21.41 -9.61 -31.38
N ALA A 32 -21.70 -10.54 -32.29
CA ALA A 32 -23.02 -11.15 -32.36
C ALA A 32 -23.33 -11.87 -31.04
N LEU A 33 -24.56 -11.69 -30.54
CA LEU A 33 -25.08 -12.48 -29.42
C LEU A 33 -25.64 -13.78 -30.01
N PRO A 34 -24.98 -14.94 -29.84
CA PRO A 34 -25.45 -16.19 -30.43
C PRO A 34 -26.78 -16.66 -29.83
N ARG A 35 -27.10 -16.19 -28.62
CA ARG A 35 -28.30 -16.46 -27.85
C ARG A 35 -28.65 -15.20 -27.06
N ASP A 36 -29.94 -14.99 -26.80
CA ASP A 36 -30.40 -13.88 -25.97
C ASP A 36 -30.04 -14.13 -24.48
N PRO A 37 -29.28 -13.24 -23.82
CA PRO A 37 -28.98 -13.36 -22.40
C PRO A 37 -30.21 -13.38 -21.49
N SER A 38 -31.37 -12.87 -21.92
CA SER A 38 -32.63 -12.90 -21.15
C SER A 38 -33.07 -14.33 -20.76
N MET A 39 -32.62 -15.36 -21.50
CA MET A 39 -32.91 -16.76 -21.19
C MET A 39 -32.35 -17.21 -19.82
N LEU A 40 -31.41 -16.47 -19.24
CA LEU A 40 -30.85 -16.77 -17.92
C LEU A 40 -31.64 -16.14 -16.77
N PHE A 41 -32.67 -15.31 -17.04
CA PHE A 41 -33.45 -14.63 -15.99
C PHE A 41 -34.04 -15.61 -14.99
N SER A 42 -34.77 -16.63 -15.46
CA SER A 42 -35.39 -17.62 -14.59
C SER A 42 -34.37 -18.38 -13.75
N LEU A 43 -33.20 -18.68 -14.31
CA LEU A 43 -32.12 -19.37 -13.59
C LEU A 43 -31.53 -18.47 -12.50
N ALA A 44 -31.15 -17.23 -12.84
CA ALA A 44 -30.52 -16.30 -11.90
C ALA A 44 -31.47 -15.88 -10.77
N ILE A 45 -32.74 -15.58 -11.11
CA ILE A 45 -33.77 -15.23 -10.12
C ILE A 45 -34.11 -16.44 -9.24
N GLY A 46 -34.22 -17.64 -9.83
CA GLY A 46 -34.48 -18.88 -9.08
C GLY A 46 -33.36 -19.20 -8.10
N ILE A 47 -32.09 -19.08 -8.51
CA ILE A 47 -30.93 -19.26 -7.62
C ILE A 47 -31.00 -18.28 -6.44
N LEU A 48 -31.25 -16.98 -6.72
CA LEU A 48 -31.36 -15.96 -5.68
C LEU A 48 -32.50 -16.27 -4.71
N GLY A 49 -33.67 -16.64 -5.22
CA GLY A 49 -34.85 -16.98 -4.42
C GLY A 49 -34.62 -18.19 -3.52
N ASP A 50 -34.12 -19.30 -4.08
CA ASP A 50 -33.84 -20.53 -3.32
C ASP A 50 -32.85 -20.29 -2.18
N VAL A 51 -31.75 -19.58 -2.46
CA VAL A 51 -30.73 -19.26 -1.45
C VAL A 51 -31.26 -18.26 -0.43
N ALA A 52 -32.01 -17.25 -0.85
CA ALA A 52 -32.63 -16.29 0.06
C ALA A 52 -33.60 -16.97 1.02
N ALA A 53 -34.48 -17.84 0.52
CA ALA A 53 -35.41 -18.60 1.35
C ALA A 53 -34.67 -19.46 2.39
N ALA A 54 -33.64 -20.20 1.96
CA ALA A 54 -32.84 -21.03 2.86
C ALA A 54 -32.12 -20.22 3.94
N VAL A 55 -31.57 -19.05 3.59
CA VAL A 55 -30.94 -18.13 4.55
C VAL A 55 -31.97 -17.55 5.50
N ALA A 56 -33.14 -17.16 5.01
CA ALA A 56 -34.22 -16.61 5.82
C ALA A 56 -34.72 -17.63 6.86
N ASP A 57 -34.80 -18.92 6.52
CA ASP A 57 -35.20 -19.99 7.45
C ASP A 57 -34.26 -20.10 8.66
N THR A 58 -33.02 -19.62 8.57
CA THR A 58 -32.08 -19.64 9.71
C THR A 58 -32.47 -18.68 10.82
N LEU A 59 -33.27 -17.63 10.55
CA LEU A 59 -33.84 -16.76 11.60
C LEU A 59 -34.79 -17.50 12.53
N GLU A 60 -35.38 -18.60 12.06
CA GLU A 60 -36.42 -19.35 12.78
C GLU A 60 -35.82 -20.38 13.76
N GLY A 61 -34.50 -20.62 13.69
CA GLY A 61 -33.75 -21.49 14.61
C GLY A 61 -32.93 -20.68 15.62
N ALA A 62 -33.15 -20.91 16.93
CA ALA A 62 -32.44 -20.24 18.03
C ALA A 62 -30.97 -20.69 18.23
N GLY A 63 -30.24 -20.95 17.15
CA GLY A 63 -28.82 -21.32 17.17
C GLY A 63 -28.01 -20.39 16.26
N VAL A 64 -26.75 -20.13 16.64
CA VAL A 64 -25.81 -19.39 15.80
C VAL A 64 -25.72 -20.08 14.43
N ALA A 65 -26.20 -19.41 13.39
CA ALA A 65 -26.19 -19.96 12.03
C ALA A 65 -24.74 -20.22 11.60
N PRO A 66 -24.46 -21.32 10.86
CA PRO A 66 -23.12 -21.60 10.35
C PRO A 66 -22.60 -20.44 9.47
N ALA A 67 -21.28 -20.29 9.41
CA ALA A 67 -20.63 -19.25 8.59
C ALA A 67 -20.91 -19.43 7.09
N ALA A 68 -21.08 -20.67 6.63
CA ALA A 68 -21.46 -21.02 5.27
C ALA A 68 -22.95 -20.76 5.01
N LEU A 69 -23.31 -20.46 3.74
CA LEU A 69 -24.71 -20.35 3.36
C LEU A 69 -25.41 -21.72 3.49
N PRO A 70 -26.65 -21.76 4.01
CA PRO A 70 -27.41 -23.00 4.10
C PRO A 70 -27.72 -23.56 2.71
N GLN A 71 -27.72 -24.89 2.59
CA GLN A 71 -28.10 -25.57 1.37
C GLN A 71 -29.62 -25.43 1.14
N PRO A 72 -30.06 -24.93 -0.03
CA PRO A 72 -31.50 -24.83 -0.32
C PRO A 72 -32.20 -26.19 -0.37
N LEU A 73 -33.45 -26.22 0.07
CA LEU A 73 -34.27 -27.43 0.04
C LEU A 73 -34.46 -27.94 -1.40
N GLY A 74 -34.08 -29.20 -1.63
CA GLY A 74 -34.19 -29.83 -2.96
C GLY A 74 -32.92 -29.77 -3.81
N TRP A 75 -31.87 -29.08 -3.33
CA TRP A 75 -30.52 -29.20 -3.86
C TRP A 75 -29.88 -30.48 -3.27
N GLY A 76 -29.38 -31.40 -4.11
CA GLY A 76 -28.87 -32.72 -3.67
C GLY A 76 -27.53 -32.66 -2.91
N GLU A 77 -27.18 -33.72 -2.16
CA GLU A 77 -25.96 -33.81 -1.30
C GLU A 77 -24.60 -33.64 -2.03
N LEU A 78 -24.59 -33.59 -3.37
CA LEU A 78 -23.40 -33.38 -4.22
C LEU A 78 -23.40 -32.02 -4.95
N GLU A 79 -24.31 -31.11 -4.60
CA GLU A 79 -24.37 -29.79 -5.24
C GLU A 79 -23.28 -28.83 -4.76
N GLU A 80 -22.84 -27.96 -5.67
CA GLU A 80 -21.80 -26.95 -5.48
C GLU A 80 -22.18 -25.98 -4.34
N ASP A 81 -21.19 -25.28 -3.79
CA ASP A 81 -21.41 -24.30 -2.73
C ASP A 81 -22.49 -23.27 -3.17
N PRO A 82 -23.59 -23.06 -2.39
CA PRO A 82 -24.61 -22.08 -2.71
C PRO A 82 -24.04 -20.67 -2.93
N GLN A 83 -22.91 -20.35 -2.29
CA GLN A 83 -22.19 -19.11 -2.49
C GLN A 83 -21.62 -18.98 -3.90
N ASP A 84 -21.06 -20.05 -4.46
CA ASP A 84 -20.51 -20.07 -5.83
C ASP A 84 -21.62 -20.00 -6.89
N VAL A 85 -22.73 -20.70 -6.66
CA VAL A 85 -23.89 -20.65 -7.57
C VAL A 85 -24.56 -19.27 -7.54
N LEU A 86 -24.67 -18.64 -6.37
CA LEU A 86 -25.19 -17.29 -6.24
C LEU A 86 -24.24 -16.25 -6.86
N ARG A 87 -22.93 -16.52 -6.85
CA ARG A 87 -21.95 -15.68 -7.55
C ARG A 87 -22.22 -15.64 -9.06
N PHE A 88 -22.62 -16.75 -9.68
CA PHE A 88 -23.07 -16.74 -11.08
C PHE A 88 -24.24 -15.77 -11.30
N ALA A 89 -25.27 -15.82 -10.43
CA ALA A 89 -26.44 -14.95 -10.55
C ALA A 89 -26.06 -13.46 -10.40
N SER A 90 -25.24 -13.12 -9.39
CA SER A 90 -24.77 -11.73 -9.19
C SER A 90 -23.98 -11.18 -10.38
N ILE A 91 -23.02 -11.95 -10.93
CA ILE A 91 -22.24 -11.57 -12.11
C ILE A 91 -23.14 -11.44 -13.34
N PHE A 92 -24.14 -12.32 -13.48
CA PHE A 92 -25.10 -12.23 -14.59
C PHE A 92 -25.93 -10.94 -14.53
N PHE A 93 -26.50 -10.60 -13.38
CA PHE A 93 -27.27 -9.36 -13.24
C PHE A 93 -26.39 -8.14 -13.55
N ASP A 94 -25.17 -8.08 -13.00
CA ASP A 94 -24.23 -6.97 -13.27
C ASP A 94 -23.84 -6.90 -14.76
N ALA A 95 -23.52 -8.04 -15.37
CA ALA A 95 -23.18 -8.10 -16.79
C ALA A 95 -24.36 -7.70 -17.69
N TYR A 96 -25.59 -8.07 -17.35
CA TYR A 96 -26.78 -7.73 -18.13
C TYR A 96 -27.08 -6.23 -18.08
N LEU A 97 -27.02 -5.62 -16.87
CA LEU A 97 -27.18 -4.18 -16.67
C LEU A 97 -26.15 -3.40 -17.49
N ASN A 98 -24.87 -3.77 -17.37
CA ASN A 98 -23.79 -3.10 -18.10
C ASN A 98 -23.79 -3.37 -19.61
N ALA A 99 -24.43 -4.46 -20.06
CA ALA A 99 -24.60 -4.75 -21.49
C ALA A 99 -25.69 -3.88 -22.16
N GLN A 100 -26.46 -3.10 -21.38
CA GLN A 100 -27.47 -2.15 -21.87
C GLN A 100 -28.45 -2.79 -22.87
N LEU A 101 -28.89 -4.01 -22.58
CA LEU A 101 -29.76 -4.79 -23.47
C LEU A 101 -31.24 -4.40 -23.34
N ASP A 102 -31.66 -3.94 -22.16
CA ASP A 102 -33.02 -3.48 -21.86
C ASP A 102 -32.96 -2.39 -20.78
N ALA A 103 -33.46 -1.20 -21.09
CA ALA A 103 -33.45 -0.06 -20.17
C ALA A 103 -34.64 -0.06 -19.19
N ASP A 104 -35.72 -0.77 -19.51
CA ASP A 104 -36.95 -0.75 -18.70
C ASP A 104 -36.82 -1.59 -17.41
N LEU A 105 -35.83 -2.49 -17.36
CA LEU A 105 -35.58 -3.41 -16.24
C LEU A 105 -34.52 -2.91 -15.25
N ASP A 106 -33.88 -1.77 -15.52
CA ASP A 106 -32.65 -1.32 -14.86
C ASP A 106 -32.77 -1.24 -13.33
N THR A 107 -33.90 -0.73 -12.81
CA THR A 107 -34.08 -0.55 -11.35
C THR A 107 -34.35 -1.86 -10.60
N GLU A 108 -35.26 -2.72 -11.11
CA GLU A 108 -35.57 -4.02 -10.48
C GLU A 108 -34.34 -4.93 -10.53
N PHE A 109 -33.64 -4.98 -11.67
CA PHE A 109 -32.42 -5.78 -11.84
C PHE A 109 -31.26 -5.26 -10.99
N SER A 110 -31.09 -3.94 -10.84
CA SER A 110 -30.11 -3.37 -9.92
C SER A 110 -30.37 -3.81 -8.48
N LEU A 111 -31.64 -3.83 -8.05
CA LEU A 111 -31.99 -4.29 -6.70
C LEU A 111 -31.69 -5.78 -6.50
N LEU A 112 -32.06 -6.63 -7.47
CA LEU A 112 -31.76 -8.06 -7.43
C LEU A 112 -30.26 -8.34 -7.48
N CYS A 113 -29.50 -7.56 -8.27
CA CYS A 113 -28.04 -7.61 -8.35
C CYS A 113 -27.42 -7.29 -6.98
N ALA A 114 -27.86 -6.20 -6.34
CA ALA A 114 -27.38 -5.81 -5.02
C ALA A 114 -27.69 -6.87 -3.95
N ALA A 115 -28.92 -7.41 -3.94
CA ALA A 115 -29.31 -8.48 -3.04
C ALA A 115 -28.48 -9.74 -3.25
N ALA A 116 -28.26 -10.17 -4.49
CA ALA A 116 -27.42 -11.32 -4.83
C ALA A 116 -25.96 -11.13 -4.38
N TYR A 117 -25.37 -9.96 -4.63
CA TYR A 117 -24.02 -9.65 -4.14
C TYR A 117 -23.94 -9.67 -2.61
N TYR A 118 -24.92 -9.08 -1.93
CA TYR A 118 -24.91 -9.01 -0.48
C TYR A 118 -25.05 -10.40 0.15
N ILE A 119 -26.01 -11.21 -0.30
CA ILE A 119 -26.24 -12.57 0.20
C ILE A 119 -25.05 -13.48 -0.11
N ALA A 120 -24.37 -13.30 -1.25
CA ALA A 120 -23.13 -14.00 -1.58
C ALA A 120 -21.91 -13.57 -0.74
N GLY A 121 -22.05 -12.59 0.17
CA GLY A 121 -20.97 -12.08 1.00
C GLY A 121 -20.11 -10.98 0.34
N SER A 122 -20.46 -10.53 -0.86
CA SER A 122 -19.81 -9.41 -1.57
C SER A 122 -20.45 -8.06 -1.22
N VAL A 123 -20.48 -7.73 0.08
CA VAL A 123 -21.14 -6.53 0.64
C VAL A 123 -20.66 -5.23 -0.02
N GLY A 124 -19.37 -5.15 -0.36
CA GLY A 124 -18.79 -4.02 -1.07
C GLY A 124 -19.44 -3.79 -2.44
N SER A 125 -19.62 -4.84 -3.26
CA SER A 125 -20.27 -4.75 -4.57
C SER A 125 -21.74 -4.37 -4.45
N ALA A 126 -22.46 -4.94 -3.47
CA ALA A 126 -23.85 -4.58 -3.20
C ALA A 126 -24.00 -3.08 -2.87
N THR A 127 -23.10 -2.55 -2.04
CA THR A 127 -23.08 -1.11 -1.68
C THR A 127 -22.86 -0.23 -2.92
N VAL A 128 -22.00 -0.66 -3.85
CA VAL A 128 -21.74 0.08 -5.10
C VAL A 128 -23.01 0.15 -5.95
N ILE A 129 -23.70 -0.98 -6.15
CA ILE A 129 -24.95 -1.00 -6.93
C ILE A 129 -26.01 -0.10 -6.28
N ILE A 130 -26.24 -0.23 -4.98
CA ILE A 130 -27.25 0.55 -4.23
C ILE A 130 -26.98 2.06 -4.29
N ARG A 131 -25.71 2.47 -4.29
CA ARG A 131 -25.33 3.89 -4.36
C ARG A 131 -25.63 4.52 -5.72
N HIS A 132 -25.55 3.74 -6.81
CA HIS A 132 -25.69 4.25 -8.18
C HIS A 132 -27.08 4.02 -8.79
N MET A 133 -27.88 3.11 -8.22
CA MET A 133 -29.23 2.86 -8.71
C MET A 133 -30.23 3.95 -8.31
N ALA A 134 -31.29 4.10 -9.11
CA ALA A 134 -32.45 4.90 -8.73
C ALA A 134 -33.23 4.22 -7.59
N GLU A 135 -33.95 5.04 -6.81
CA GLU A 135 -34.85 4.54 -5.78
C GLU A 135 -36.00 3.72 -6.41
N PRO A 136 -36.30 2.49 -5.90
CA PRO A 136 -37.38 1.68 -6.47
C PRO A 136 -38.76 2.30 -6.25
N ASP A 137 -39.63 2.15 -7.24
CA ASP A 137 -41.05 2.49 -7.14
C ASP A 137 -41.72 1.71 -5.98
N LEU A 138 -42.62 2.37 -5.27
CA LEU A 138 -43.40 1.78 -4.17
C LEU A 138 -44.41 0.74 -4.66
N ASP A 139 -44.73 0.73 -5.96
CA ASP A 139 -45.54 -0.33 -6.57
C ASP A 139 -44.76 -1.64 -6.74
N LEU A 140 -43.41 -1.61 -6.71
CA LEU A 140 -42.58 -2.80 -6.87
C LEU A 140 -42.80 -3.78 -5.71
N ALA A 141 -43.49 -4.88 -6.03
CA ALA A 141 -43.93 -5.89 -5.06
C ALA A 141 -44.72 -5.26 -3.90
N GLY A 142 -45.56 -4.26 -4.19
CA GLY A 142 -46.41 -3.60 -3.20
C GLY A 142 -45.63 -2.87 -2.08
N GLY A 143 -44.38 -2.50 -2.33
CA GLY A 143 -43.48 -1.77 -1.42
C GLY A 143 -42.36 -2.61 -0.83
N LEU A 144 -42.36 -3.93 -1.04
CA LEU A 144 -41.28 -4.81 -0.57
C LEU A 144 -39.95 -4.55 -1.31
N GLY A 145 -39.99 -4.10 -2.56
CA GLY A 145 -38.78 -3.69 -3.28
C GLY A 145 -38.09 -2.51 -2.59
N HIS A 146 -38.87 -1.51 -2.18
CA HIS A 146 -38.35 -0.37 -1.42
C HIS A 146 -37.85 -0.77 -0.03
N LEU A 147 -38.54 -1.70 0.65
CA LEU A 147 -38.09 -2.29 1.91
C LEU A 147 -36.69 -2.92 1.77
N VAL A 148 -36.48 -3.76 0.76
CA VAL A 148 -35.17 -4.38 0.47
C VAL A 148 -34.10 -3.33 0.18
N TYR A 149 -34.42 -2.30 -0.60
CA TYR A 149 -33.53 -1.16 -0.87
C TYR A 149 -33.11 -0.45 0.42
N SER A 150 -34.06 -0.12 1.30
CA SER A 150 -33.82 0.54 2.59
C SER A 150 -32.94 -0.30 3.52
N ILE A 151 -33.20 -1.61 3.59
CA ILE A 151 -32.38 -2.57 4.35
C ILE A 151 -30.94 -2.57 3.81
N LEU A 152 -30.72 -2.73 2.50
CA LEU A 152 -29.40 -2.74 1.89
C LEU A 152 -28.65 -1.40 2.05
N LYS A 153 -29.39 -0.28 2.05
CA LYS A 153 -28.86 1.09 2.28
C LYS A 153 -28.52 1.37 3.75
N ASN A 154 -28.88 0.47 4.68
CA ASN A 154 -28.83 0.70 6.13
C ASN A 154 -29.66 1.92 6.56
N SER A 155 -30.79 2.15 5.91
CA SER A 155 -31.76 3.19 6.28
C SER A 155 -33.00 2.52 6.89
N PHE A 156 -33.11 2.56 8.21
CA PHE A 156 -34.16 1.85 8.96
C PHE A 156 -35.31 2.78 9.39
N VAL A 157 -35.63 3.77 8.56
CA VAL A 157 -36.73 4.72 8.81
C VAL A 157 -38.00 4.22 8.10
N PRO A 158 -39.19 4.27 8.73
CA PRO A 158 -40.44 3.90 8.09
C PRO A 158 -40.69 4.64 6.76
N ILE A 159 -41.28 3.94 5.79
CA ILE A 159 -41.62 4.51 4.48
C ILE A 159 -42.91 5.34 4.64
N GLU A 160 -42.80 6.67 4.62
CA GLU A 160 -43.93 7.57 4.89
C GLU A 160 -45.01 7.55 3.80
N ALA A 161 -44.63 7.27 2.56
CA ALA A 161 -45.53 7.30 1.42
C ALA A 161 -46.50 6.09 1.41
N PRO A 162 -47.81 6.28 1.13
CA PRO A 162 -48.78 5.19 1.09
C PRO A 162 -48.44 4.15 0.03
N HIS A 163 -48.49 2.86 0.40
CA HIS A 163 -48.27 1.73 -0.49
C HIS A 163 -48.97 0.47 0.05
N ALA A 164 -49.06 -0.58 -0.78
CA ALA A 164 -49.90 -1.75 -0.49
C ALA A 164 -49.58 -2.45 0.83
N HIS A 165 -48.29 -2.57 1.19
CA HIS A 165 -47.83 -3.31 2.37
C HIS A 165 -47.25 -2.39 3.47
N GLY A 166 -47.70 -1.13 3.54
CA GLY A 166 -47.12 -0.08 4.41
C GLY A 166 -47.03 -0.38 5.90
N ALA A 167 -47.99 -1.12 6.45
CA ALA A 167 -47.93 -1.51 7.86
C ALA A 167 -46.73 -2.43 8.15
N VAL A 168 -46.54 -3.46 7.31
CA VAL A 168 -45.53 -4.50 7.56
C VAL A 168 -44.12 -4.00 7.21
N THR A 169 -43.98 -3.22 6.14
CA THR A 169 -42.68 -2.60 5.77
C THR A 169 -42.21 -1.63 6.86
N SER A 170 -43.12 -0.82 7.41
CA SER A 170 -42.81 0.14 8.48
C SER A 170 -42.47 -0.55 9.79
N GLU A 171 -43.22 -1.59 10.16
CA GLU A 171 -42.95 -2.38 11.36
C GLU A 171 -41.55 -3.00 11.30
N LEU A 172 -41.19 -3.67 10.20
CA LEU A 172 -39.88 -4.29 10.08
C LEU A 172 -38.73 -3.27 10.17
N LEU A 173 -38.85 -2.13 9.47
CA LEU A 173 -37.84 -1.07 9.51
C LEU A 173 -37.72 -0.47 10.92
N GLN A 174 -38.84 -0.29 11.63
CA GLN A 174 -38.84 0.23 12.99
C GLN A 174 -38.13 -0.72 13.97
N VAL A 175 -38.38 -2.03 13.91
CA VAL A 175 -37.72 -2.99 14.79
C VAL A 175 -36.23 -3.13 14.44
N LEU A 176 -35.86 -3.10 13.16
CA LEU A 176 -34.45 -3.03 12.72
C LEU A 176 -33.76 -1.77 13.25
N GLY A 177 -34.40 -0.61 13.12
CA GLY A 177 -33.90 0.67 13.62
C GLY A 177 -33.72 0.65 15.14
N GLY A 178 -34.69 0.08 15.87
CA GLY A 178 -34.60 -0.13 17.31
C GLY A 178 -33.43 -1.04 17.71
N TYR A 179 -33.16 -2.10 16.96
CA TYR A 179 -32.02 -2.98 17.21
C TYR A 179 -30.68 -2.26 16.98
N PHE A 180 -30.49 -1.57 15.86
CA PHE A 180 -29.21 -0.89 15.59
C PHE A 180 -28.98 0.36 16.45
N SER A 181 -30.03 0.94 17.02
CA SER A 181 -29.96 2.06 17.97
C SER A 181 -29.88 1.65 19.45
N PHE A 182 -29.87 0.34 19.75
CA PHE A 182 -29.89 -0.20 21.13
C PHE A 182 -31.19 0.08 21.91
N GLU A 183 -32.31 0.26 21.22
CA GLU A 183 -33.64 0.45 21.79
C GLU A 183 -34.47 -0.85 21.81
N ALA A 184 -34.09 -1.85 21.02
CA ALA A 184 -34.76 -3.15 20.93
C ALA A 184 -33.77 -4.33 20.85
N GLU A 185 -34.30 -5.54 21.05
CA GLU A 185 -33.58 -6.82 20.94
C GLU A 185 -33.90 -7.55 19.62
N ALA A 186 -33.00 -8.45 19.20
CA ALA A 186 -33.09 -9.13 17.91
C ALA A 186 -34.36 -10.00 17.74
N GLY A 187 -34.95 -10.48 18.84
CA GLY A 187 -36.11 -11.40 18.80
C GLY A 187 -37.33 -10.84 18.07
N GLY A 188 -37.60 -9.54 18.19
CA GLY A 188 -38.73 -8.91 17.49
C GLY A 188 -38.57 -8.91 15.97
N ILE A 189 -37.34 -8.87 15.46
CA ILE A 189 -37.07 -8.87 14.01
C ILE A 189 -37.37 -10.24 13.42
N ALA A 190 -36.96 -11.30 14.10
CA ALA A 190 -37.22 -12.68 13.66
C ALA A 190 -38.72 -12.97 13.59
N GLU A 191 -39.50 -12.50 14.57
CA GLU A 191 -40.96 -12.65 14.59
C GLU A 191 -41.63 -11.93 13.42
N VAL A 192 -41.31 -10.65 13.19
CA VAL A 192 -41.87 -9.86 12.07
C VAL A 192 -41.46 -10.45 10.72
N CYS A 193 -40.21 -10.91 10.57
CA CYS A 193 -39.76 -11.56 9.33
C CYS A 193 -40.52 -12.87 9.06
N ARG A 194 -40.75 -13.69 10.10
CA ARG A 194 -41.52 -14.93 9.99
C ARG A 194 -42.96 -14.65 9.56
N GLU A 195 -43.63 -13.68 10.19
CA GLU A 195 -45.01 -13.32 9.85
C GLU A 195 -45.14 -12.76 8.43
N LEU A 196 -44.21 -11.89 8.02
CA LEU A 196 -44.10 -11.38 6.65
C LEU A 196 -43.99 -12.55 5.65
N ARG A 197 -43.06 -13.47 5.88
CA ARG A 197 -42.82 -14.61 4.98
C ARG A 197 -44.01 -15.56 4.93
N GLU A 198 -44.55 -15.98 6.08
CA GLU A 198 -45.73 -16.86 6.15
C GLU A 198 -46.94 -16.26 5.39
N TYR A 199 -47.13 -14.94 5.46
CA TYR A 199 -48.18 -14.25 4.72
C TYR A 199 -48.00 -14.37 3.21
N PHE A 200 -46.81 -14.06 2.68
CA PHE A 200 -46.55 -14.07 1.24
C PHE A 200 -46.40 -15.48 0.65
N HIS A 201 -45.92 -16.46 1.43
CA HIS A 201 -45.93 -17.88 1.02
C HIS A 201 -47.34 -18.42 0.82
N ARG A 202 -48.32 -17.93 1.60
CA ARG A 202 -49.72 -18.37 1.51
C ARG A 202 -50.53 -17.60 0.47
N SER A 203 -50.26 -16.31 0.28
CA SER A 203 -51.18 -15.39 -0.42
C SER A 203 -50.51 -14.35 -1.31
N GLY A 204 -49.18 -14.33 -1.39
CA GLY A 204 -48.42 -13.40 -2.23
C GLY A 204 -48.36 -13.81 -3.69
N SER A 205 -48.11 -12.81 -4.56
CA SER A 205 -47.65 -13.07 -5.92
C SER A 205 -46.22 -13.63 -5.94
N PRO A 206 -45.77 -14.29 -7.04
CA PRO A 206 -44.41 -14.80 -7.13
C PRO A 206 -43.33 -13.74 -6.88
N ARG A 207 -43.58 -12.50 -7.29
CA ARG A 207 -42.67 -11.37 -7.07
C ARG A 207 -42.65 -10.94 -5.60
N GLU A 208 -43.80 -10.85 -4.95
CA GLU A 208 -43.88 -10.53 -3.51
C GLU A 208 -43.22 -11.62 -2.65
N LEU A 209 -43.41 -12.89 -3.02
CA LEU A 209 -42.74 -14.02 -2.36
C LEU A 209 -41.21 -13.89 -2.45
N LEU A 210 -40.67 -13.63 -3.64
CA LEU A 210 -39.24 -13.42 -3.84
C LEU A 210 -38.70 -12.29 -2.95
N TYR A 211 -39.37 -11.13 -2.93
CA TYR A 211 -38.92 -9.99 -2.13
C TYR A 211 -39.08 -10.21 -0.62
N ALA A 212 -40.09 -10.96 -0.19
CA ALA A 212 -40.26 -11.35 1.21
C ALA A 212 -39.12 -12.28 1.68
N ASP A 213 -38.75 -13.27 0.87
CA ASP A 213 -37.61 -14.15 1.16
C ASP A 213 -36.28 -13.40 1.13
N ILE A 214 -36.07 -12.49 0.17
CA ILE A 214 -34.89 -11.60 0.15
C ILE A 214 -34.86 -10.74 1.42
N ALA A 215 -35.96 -10.08 1.79
CA ALA A 215 -36.00 -9.25 3.00
C ALA A 215 -35.67 -10.06 4.27
N GLY A 216 -36.22 -11.27 4.39
CA GLY A 216 -35.88 -12.20 5.47
C GLY A 216 -34.41 -12.59 5.47
N ALA A 217 -33.85 -12.95 4.31
CA ALA A 217 -32.44 -13.30 4.17
C ALA A 217 -31.52 -12.15 4.57
N LEU A 218 -31.83 -10.93 4.13
CA LEU A 218 -31.08 -9.73 4.50
C LEU A 218 -31.15 -9.47 6.00
N CYS A 219 -32.31 -9.60 6.64
CA CYS A 219 -32.44 -9.45 8.08
C CYS A 219 -31.62 -10.51 8.83
N ALA A 220 -31.66 -11.77 8.38
CA ALA A 220 -30.88 -12.87 8.97
C ALA A 220 -29.39 -12.55 8.96
N LEU A 221 -28.87 -12.17 7.79
CA LEU A 221 -27.48 -11.85 7.58
C LEU A 221 -27.07 -10.59 8.35
N LYS A 222 -27.90 -9.54 8.37
CA LYS A 222 -27.61 -8.31 9.12
C LYS A 222 -27.48 -8.55 10.61
N LEU A 223 -28.38 -9.34 11.19
CA LEU A 223 -28.32 -9.68 12.61
C LEU A 223 -27.12 -10.57 12.95
N ARG A 224 -26.87 -11.57 12.11
CA ARG A 224 -25.72 -12.46 12.25
C ARG A 224 -24.40 -11.70 12.18
N ASN A 225 -24.28 -10.80 11.21
CA ASN A 225 -23.05 -10.08 10.91
C ASN A 225 -22.92 -8.76 11.68
N ALA A 226 -23.92 -8.36 12.47
CA ALA A 226 -23.93 -7.10 13.19
C ALA A 226 -22.73 -7.00 14.14
N ALA A 227 -22.06 -5.85 14.13
CA ALA A 227 -20.97 -5.58 15.06
C ALA A 227 -21.47 -5.64 16.53
N ARG A 228 -22.73 -5.23 16.78
CA ARG A 228 -23.41 -5.38 18.08
C ARG A 228 -23.49 -6.84 18.55
N THR A 229 -23.67 -7.79 17.63
CA THR A 229 -23.74 -9.23 17.94
C THR A 229 -22.36 -9.81 18.18
N ILE A 230 -21.42 -9.54 17.26
CA ILE A 230 -20.14 -10.26 17.21
C ILE A 230 -19.13 -9.71 18.22
N LEU A 231 -18.98 -8.38 18.31
CA LEU A 231 -17.85 -7.78 19.05
C LEU A 231 -17.84 -8.12 20.54
N PRO A 232 -18.96 -8.03 21.28
CA PRO A 232 -18.95 -8.37 22.71
C PRO A 232 -18.52 -9.83 22.96
N ALA A 233 -19.09 -10.78 22.21
CA ALA A 233 -18.77 -12.19 22.33
C ALA A 233 -17.31 -12.50 21.94
N ALA A 234 -16.83 -11.96 20.82
CA ALA A 234 -15.49 -12.22 20.31
C ALA A 234 -14.38 -11.55 21.12
N SER A 235 -14.68 -10.44 21.81
CA SER A 235 -13.74 -9.76 22.71
C SER A 235 -13.82 -10.26 24.16
N GLY A 236 -14.88 -10.98 24.54
CA GLY A 236 -15.15 -11.35 25.93
C GLY A 236 -15.53 -10.14 26.80
N LEU A 237 -16.05 -9.07 26.20
CA LEU A 237 -16.40 -7.81 26.87
C LEU A 237 -17.91 -7.62 27.01
N GLU A 238 -18.31 -6.90 28.05
CA GLU A 238 -19.71 -6.50 28.25
C GLU A 238 -20.19 -5.62 27.08
N PRO A 239 -21.41 -5.85 26.53
CA PRO A 239 -21.93 -5.08 25.39
C PRO A 239 -21.94 -3.56 25.59
N ASN A 240 -22.10 -3.10 26.84
CA ASN A 240 -22.13 -1.68 27.17
C ASN A 240 -20.79 -0.95 26.93
N LEU A 241 -19.66 -1.66 26.98
CA LEU A 241 -18.34 -1.07 26.70
C LEU A 241 -18.18 -0.70 25.23
N TRP A 242 -18.82 -1.46 24.32
CA TRP A 242 -18.79 -1.20 22.89
C TRP A 242 -19.81 -0.14 22.44
N ARG A 243 -20.82 0.17 23.26
CA ARG A 243 -21.93 1.06 22.90
C ARG A 243 -21.48 2.45 22.41
N PRO A 244 -20.51 3.15 23.03
CA PRO A 244 -20.05 4.44 22.53
C PRO A 244 -19.47 4.36 21.11
N ALA A 245 -18.69 3.31 20.81
CA ALA A 245 -18.12 3.10 19.49
C ALA A 245 -19.21 2.72 18.46
N LEU A 246 -20.09 1.79 18.82
CA LEU A 246 -21.19 1.32 17.96
C LEU A 246 -22.23 2.41 17.62
N ALA A 247 -22.37 3.43 18.48
CA ALA A 247 -23.26 4.57 18.24
C ALA A 247 -22.70 5.61 17.24
N LYS A 248 -21.42 5.51 16.86
CA LYS A 248 -20.80 6.45 15.94
C LYS A 248 -21.31 6.25 14.51
N PRO A 249 -21.62 7.32 13.75
CA PRO A 249 -22.09 7.21 12.36
C PRO A 249 -21.14 6.45 11.43
N HIS A 250 -19.83 6.54 11.67
CA HIS A 250 -18.80 5.95 10.81
C HIS A 250 -18.31 4.58 11.28
N PHE A 251 -18.80 4.07 12.42
CA PHE A 251 -18.43 2.74 12.89
C PHE A 251 -19.22 1.67 12.10
N PRO A 252 -18.59 0.53 11.74
CA PRO A 252 -19.28 -0.49 10.95
C PRO A 252 -20.49 -1.08 11.69
N VAL A 253 -21.66 -0.96 11.07
CA VAL A 253 -22.90 -1.61 11.53
C VAL A 253 -22.76 -3.14 11.48
N GLU A 254 -22.05 -3.64 10.47
CA GLU A 254 -21.80 -5.06 10.22
C GLU A 254 -20.31 -5.31 9.98
N LEU A 255 -19.81 -6.45 10.45
CA LEU A 255 -18.46 -6.91 10.17
C LEU A 255 -18.43 -7.63 8.82
N TRP A 256 -17.45 -7.32 7.96
CA TRP A 256 -17.26 -8.08 6.72
C TRP A 256 -16.60 -9.43 7.01
N PRO A 257 -16.62 -10.39 6.05
CA PRO A 257 -16.06 -11.73 6.27
C PRO A 257 -14.63 -11.76 6.82
N ALA A 258 -13.79 -10.79 6.45
CA ALA A 258 -12.45 -10.65 7.00
C ALA A 258 -12.45 -10.34 8.50
N GLN A 259 -13.25 -9.36 8.96
CA GLN A 259 -13.33 -9.04 10.39
C GLN A 259 -14.03 -10.14 11.19
N GLN A 260 -15.01 -10.84 10.61
CA GLN A 260 -15.64 -12.00 11.24
C GLN A 260 -14.63 -13.10 11.53
N ARG A 261 -13.76 -13.42 10.56
CA ARG A 261 -12.69 -14.41 10.76
C ARG A 261 -11.65 -14.01 11.79
N ILE A 262 -11.32 -12.73 11.85
CA ILE A 262 -10.47 -12.18 12.91
C ILE A 262 -11.13 -12.36 14.28
N ALA A 263 -12.46 -12.21 14.35
CA ALA A 263 -13.25 -12.48 15.54
C ALA A 263 -13.18 -13.96 15.94
N ASP A 264 -13.49 -14.87 15.00
CA ASP A 264 -13.51 -16.33 15.21
C ASP A 264 -12.14 -16.88 15.63
N ALA A 265 -11.06 -16.24 15.17
CA ALA A 265 -9.69 -16.61 15.51
C ALA A 265 -9.27 -16.19 16.94
N GLY A 266 -10.11 -15.44 17.66
CA GLY A 266 -9.83 -14.96 19.03
C GLY A 266 -8.92 -13.73 19.09
N VAL A 267 -8.71 -13.02 17.98
CA VAL A 267 -7.81 -11.85 17.93
C VAL A 267 -8.36 -10.72 18.80
N PHE A 268 -9.67 -10.49 18.78
CA PHE A 268 -10.30 -9.47 19.63
C PHE A 268 -10.19 -9.79 21.12
N ALA A 269 -10.05 -11.07 21.49
CA ALA A 269 -9.80 -11.51 22.87
C ALA A 269 -8.32 -11.45 23.28
N GLY A 270 -7.41 -11.04 22.39
CA GLY A 270 -5.98 -10.87 22.69
C GLY A 270 -5.03 -11.89 22.06
N ARG A 271 -5.51 -12.81 21.21
CA ARG A 271 -4.63 -13.77 20.53
C ARG A 271 -3.70 -13.05 19.53
N SER A 272 -2.42 -13.37 19.59
CA SER A 272 -1.42 -12.96 18.59
C SER A 272 -1.57 -13.78 17.30
N VAL A 273 -1.45 -13.14 16.13
CA VAL A 273 -1.71 -13.80 14.85
C VAL A 273 -1.02 -13.14 13.65
N VAL A 274 -0.66 -13.95 12.66
CA VAL A 274 -0.29 -13.51 11.30
C VAL A 274 -1.53 -13.57 10.40
N ILE A 275 -1.98 -12.41 9.92
CA ILE A 275 -3.19 -12.24 9.13
C ILE A 275 -2.81 -11.99 7.66
N GLN A 276 -3.20 -12.91 6.79
CA GLN A 276 -3.17 -12.71 5.34
C GLN A 276 -4.51 -12.14 4.87
N MET A 277 -4.51 -10.85 4.55
CA MET A 277 -5.72 -10.14 4.16
C MET A 277 -5.49 -9.36 2.87
N PRO A 278 -6.16 -9.74 1.76
CA PRO A 278 -6.03 -9.04 0.48
C PRO A 278 -6.29 -7.54 0.61
N THR A 279 -5.61 -6.74 -0.21
CA THR A 279 -5.89 -5.31 -0.35
C THR A 279 -7.38 -5.12 -0.68
N SER A 280 -8.02 -4.16 -0.01
CA SER A 280 -9.47 -3.86 -0.01
C SER A 280 -10.40 -4.73 0.85
N ALA A 281 -9.92 -5.76 1.56
CA ALA A 281 -10.76 -6.58 2.46
C ALA A 281 -11.10 -5.93 3.82
N GLY A 282 -10.71 -4.67 4.04
CA GLY A 282 -11.07 -3.90 5.25
C GLY A 282 -9.99 -3.85 6.34
N LYS A 283 -8.72 -3.76 5.95
CA LYS A 283 -7.57 -3.70 6.87
C LYS A 283 -7.67 -2.61 7.94
N THR A 284 -7.93 -1.38 7.53
CA THR A 284 -8.10 -0.24 8.43
C THR A 284 -9.15 -0.53 9.52
N ARG A 285 -10.31 -1.08 9.13
CA ARG A 285 -11.39 -1.40 10.08
C ARG A 285 -11.02 -2.54 11.03
N ALA A 286 -10.29 -3.54 10.55
CA ALA A 286 -9.78 -4.61 11.41
C ALA A 286 -8.82 -4.04 12.46
N THR A 287 -7.83 -3.25 12.03
CA THR A 287 -6.85 -2.58 12.92
C THR A 287 -7.54 -1.71 13.97
N GLU A 288 -8.50 -0.90 13.55
CA GLU A 288 -9.32 -0.05 14.42
C GLU A 288 -10.05 -0.87 15.51
N ILE A 289 -10.70 -1.98 15.16
CA ILE A 289 -11.44 -2.83 16.12
C ILE A 289 -10.48 -3.55 17.07
N ILE A 290 -9.34 -4.03 16.57
CA ILE A 290 -8.29 -4.67 17.38
C ILE A 290 -7.80 -3.71 18.47
N ILE A 291 -7.44 -2.48 18.10
CA ILE A 291 -6.94 -1.45 19.03
C ILE A 291 -8.00 -1.14 20.07
N ARG A 292 -9.26 -0.88 19.66
CA ARG A 292 -10.35 -0.65 20.61
C ARG A 292 -10.57 -1.81 21.55
N SER A 293 -10.53 -3.05 21.05
CA SER A 293 -10.70 -4.22 21.90
C SER A 293 -9.60 -4.31 22.95
N ALA A 294 -8.35 -4.00 22.60
CA ALA A 294 -7.22 -4.01 23.53
C ALA A 294 -7.34 -2.95 24.63
N PHE A 295 -7.75 -1.72 24.28
CA PHE A 295 -7.97 -0.63 25.24
C PHE A 295 -9.19 -0.89 26.13
N LEU A 296 -10.33 -1.27 25.55
CA LEU A 296 -11.56 -1.57 26.31
C LEU A 296 -11.37 -2.75 27.28
N SER A 297 -10.53 -3.73 26.94
CA SER A 297 -10.21 -4.84 27.84
C SER A 297 -9.13 -4.52 28.88
N GLY A 298 -8.45 -3.38 28.79
CA GLY A 298 -7.32 -3.02 29.65
C GLY A 298 -6.06 -3.87 29.42
N ARG A 299 -5.94 -4.52 28.25
CA ARG A 299 -4.77 -5.33 27.88
C ARG A 299 -3.62 -4.47 27.34
N ALA A 300 -3.95 -3.28 26.84
CA ALA A 300 -2.98 -2.31 26.39
C ALA A 300 -3.42 -0.91 26.83
N HIS A 301 -2.46 -0.08 27.20
CA HIS A 301 -2.61 1.37 27.27
C HIS A 301 -1.80 2.06 26.16
N LEU A 302 -0.74 1.40 25.69
CA LEU A 302 0.03 1.83 24.52
C LEU A 302 -0.05 0.76 23.43
N ALA A 303 -0.58 1.14 22.27
CA ALA A 303 -0.55 0.36 21.05
C ALA A 303 0.48 0.96 20.07
N VAL A 304 1.33 0.12 19.49
CA VAL A 304 2.35 0.54 18.52
C VAL A 304 2.04 -0.06 17.16
N ILE A 305 1.89 0.79 16.15
CA ILE A 305 1.76 0.36 14.75
C ILE A 305 3.09 0.61 14.05
N VAL A 306 3.69 -0.47 13.56
CA VAL A 306 4.94 -0.45 12.81
C VAL A 306 4.60 -0.58 11.33
N ALA A 307 4.84 0.48 10.57
CA ALA A 307 4.64 0.51 9.12
C ALA A 307 5.94 0.86 8.38
N PRO A 308 6.20 0.28 7.19
CA PRO A 308 7.50 0.39 6.52
C PRO A 308 7.84 1.79 5.98
N TYR A 309 6.84 2.63 5.71
CA TYR A 309 7.03 3.93 5.09
C TYR A 309 6.24 5.02 5.81
N ARG A 310 6.79 6.23 5.83
CA ARG A 310 6.11 7.39 6.41
C ARG A 310 4.79 7.74 5.74
N SER A 311 4.70 7.63 4.41
CA SER A 311 3.42 7.88 3.70
C SER A 311 2.33 6.95 4.22
N LEU A 312 2.67 5.70 4.49
CA LEU A 312 1.76 4.74 5.09
C LEU A 312 1.47 5.04 6.57
N CYS A 313 2.47 5.45 7.36
CA CYS A 313 2.26 5.91 8.73
C CYS A 313 1.24 7.06 8.80
N HIS A 314 1.39 8.05 7.90
CA HIS A 314 0.51 9.20 7.81
C HIS A 314 -0.91 8.82 7.37
N ASP A 315 -1.03 7.92 6.38
CA ASP A 315 -2.32 7.36 5.94
C ASP A 315 -3.04 6.63 7.09
N ILE A 316 -2.33 5.75 7.81
CA ILE A 316 -2.88 5.01 8.96
C ILE A 316 -3.31 5.99 10.05
N ARG A 317 -2.49 7.01 10.35
CA ARG A 317 -2.83 8.05 11.32
C ARG A 317 -4.12 8.75 10.94
N GLY A 318 -4.24 9.26 9.70
CA GLY A 318 -5.43 9.98 9.25
C GLY A 318 -6.71 9.13 9.33
N ASP A 319 -6.61 7.85 8.94
CA ASP A 319 -7.71 6.89 9.08
C ASP A 319 -8.11 6.69 10.56
N LEU A 320 -7.13 6.58 11.47
CA LEU A 320 -7.37 6.39 12.91
C LEU A 320 -7.90 7.66 13.60
N VAL A 321 -7.45 8.85 13.20
CA VAL A 321 -7.97 10.14 13.72
C VAL A 321 -9.48 10.23 13.49
N THR A 322 -9.91 9.85 12.28
CA THR A 322 -11.34 9.81 11.95
C THR A 322 -12.09 8.75 12.77
N ALA A 323 -11.50 7.56 12.91
CA ALA A 323 -12.12 6.46 13.66
C ALA A 323 -12.30 6.78 15.15
N PHE A 324 -11.26 7.30 15.80
CA PHE A 324 -11.23 7.59 17.23
C PHE A 324 -11.73 8.99 17.59
N ALA A 325 -12.25 9.76 16.62
CA ALA A 325 -12.83 11.07 16.88
C ALA A 325 -13.85 11.04 18.04
N GLY A 326 -13.67 11.91 19.03
CA GLY A 326 -14.51 11.98 20.24
C GLY A 326 -14.22 10.92 21.31
N GLU A 327 -13.19 10.08 21.15
CA GLU A 327 -12.67 9.19 22.20
C GLU A 327 -11.44 9.81 22.88
N ASN A 328 -11.17 9.43 24.13
CA ASN A 328 -9.98 9.87 24.86
C ASN A 328 -8.76 9.01 24.48
N VAL A 329 -8.43 9.00 23.19
CA VAL A 329 -7.30 8.25 22.62
C VAL A 329 -6.35 9.21 21.94
N ARG A 330 -5.10 9.20 22.38
CA ARG A 330 -4.05 10.04 21.80
C ARG A 330 -3.43 9.35 20.59
N LEU A 331 -3.35 10.07 19.47
CA LEU A 331 -2.78 9.56 18.21
C LEU A 331 -1.52 10.37 17.85
N ASP A 332 -0.35 9.76 18.07
CA ASP A 332 0.94 10.35 17.77
C ASP A 332 1.66 9.64 16.61
N GLU A 333 2.37 10.44 15.83
CA GLU A 333 3.24 10.00 14.74
C GLU A 333 4.60 10.63 15.00
N ALA A 334 5.62 9.78 15.10
CA ALA A 334 6.99 10.21 15.35
C ALA A 334 7.58 10.87 14.09
N SER A 335 8.34 11.96 14.26
CA SER A 335 8.95 12.66 13.12
C SER A 335 10.10 11.87 12.50
N ASP A 336 10.44 12.21 11.25
CA ASP A 336 11.58 11.64 10.53
C ASP A 336 12.95 12.10 11.06
N ALA A 337 13.03 13.10 11.92
CA ALA A 337 14.30 13.50 12.50
C ALA A 337 14.85 12.36 13.38
N TYR A 338 16.17 12.16 13.40
CA TYR A 338 16.82 11.24 14.34
C TYR A 338 16.91 11.88 15.73
N GLN A 339 15.76 12.28 16.27
CA GLN A 339 15.59 12.99 17.55
C GLN A 339 14.47 12.36 18.37
N PHE A 340 14.46 12.62 19.68
CA PHE A 340 13.41 12.13 20.58
C PHE A 340 12.36 13.24 20.75
N ASP A 341 11.39 13.28 19.84
CA ASP A 341 10.45 14.41 19.70
C ASP A 341 9.16 14.25 20.53
N LEU A 342 9.08 13.20 21.36
CA LEU A 342 7.88 12.81 22.10
C LEU A 342 8.15 12.85 23.60
N SER A 343 7.17 13.32 24.38
CA SER A 343 7.19 13.21 25.83
C SER A 343 6.67 11.84 26.24
N LEU A 344 7.50 11.03 26.89
CA LEU A 344 7.12 9.71 27.41
C LEU A 344 5.99 9.82 28.43
N ASP A 345 6.07 10.80 29.34
CA ASP A 345 5.03 11.05 30.34
C ASP A 345 3.67 11.29 29.69
N ALA A 346 3.63 11.97 28.55
CA ALA A 346 2.41 12.23 27.81
C ALA A 346 1.87 10.97 27.10
N LEU A 347 2.74 10.05 26.65
CA LEU A 347 2.34 8.78 26.04
C LEU A 347 1.78 7.79 27.07
N PHE A 348 2.19 7.88 28.33
CA PHE A 348 1.78 6.96 29.39
C PHE A 348 0.59 7.48 30.22
N ALA A 349 0.20 8.74 30.06
CA ALA A 349 -0.88 9.35 30.83
C ALA A 349 -2.28 8.91 30.41
N GLU A 350 -2.46 8.49 29.14
CA GLU A 350 -3.74 8.13 28.54
C GLU A 350 -3.55 7.06 27.46
N ASP A 351 -4.64 6.42 27.04
CA ASP A 351 -4.60 5.41 25.98
C ASP A 351 -4.04 6.04 24.69
N SER A 352 -2.95 5.48 24.19
CA SER A 352 -2.15 6.08 23.13
C SER A 352 -1.87 5.09 22.00
N VAL A 353 -1.98 5.54 20.76
CA VAL A 353 -1.50 4.83 19.58
C VAL A 353 -0.30 5.57 19.01
N LEU A 354 0.83 4.88 18.97
CA LEU A 354 2.06 5.36 18.35
C LEU A 354 2.22 4.71 16.97
N ILE A 355 2.14 5.52 15.90
CA ILE A 355 2.46 5.06 14.55
C ILE A 355 3.89 5.46 14.20
N VAL A 356 4.71 4.48 13.82
CA VAL A 356 6.15 4.66 13.71
C VAL A 356 6.78 3.72 12.68
N THR A 357 7.88 4.17 12.05
CA THR A 357 8.69 3.26 11.22
C THR A 357 9.54 2.35 12.10
N PRO A 358 9.89 1.14 11.63
CA PRO A 358 10.72 0.22 12.39
C PRO A 358 12.00 0.88 12.91
N GLU A 359 12.74 1.59 12.05
CA GLU A 359 14.01 2.24 12.38
C GLU A 359 13.86 3.30 13.46
N LYS A 360 12.77 4.08 13.41
CA LYS A 360 12.47 5.12 14.39
C LYS A 360 12.08 4.51 15.74
N LEU A 361 11.30 3.43 15.76
CA LEU A 361 10.95 2.73 16.99
C LEU A 361 12.19 2.19 17.68
N LEU A 362 13.10 1.54 16.94
CA LEU A 362 14.35 1.05 17.49
C LEU A 362 15.23 2.19 18.02
N TYR A 363 15.32 3.32 17.31
CA TYR A 363 15.99 4.51 17.81
C TYR A 363 15.39 4.99 19.15
N MET A 364 14.06 5.04 19.26
CA MET A 364 13.37 5.46 20.49
C MET A 364 13.62 4.50 21.65
N LEU A 365 13.49 3.19 21.43
CA LEU A 365 13.72 2.16 22.46
C LEU A 365 15.17 2.13 22.97
N ARG A 366 16.14 2.55 22.14
CA ARG A 366 17.53 2.69 22.59
C ARG A 366 17.72 3.86 23.56
N ARG A 367 17.03 4.97 23.33
CA ARG A 367 17.09 6.15 24.21
C ARG A 367 16.24 5.99 25.46
N ALA A 368 15.12 5.30 25.34
CA ALA A 368 14.18 5.04 26.43
C ALA A 368 13.74 3.56 26.42
N PRO A 369 14.54 2.65 27.00
CA PRO A 369 14.23 1.22 27.04
C PRO A 369 12.91 0.91 27.76
N ASP A 370 12.58 1.68 28.80
CA ASP A 370 11.36 1.55 29.60
C ASP A 370 10.06 1.68 28.77
N LEU A 371 10.14 2.28 27.57
CA LEU A 371 9.04 2.34 26.62
C LEU A 371 8.56 0.93 26.21
N ALA A 372 9.46 -0.04 26.08
CA ALA A 372 9.11 -1.41 25.69
C ALA A 372 8.17 -2.08 26.71
N GLU A 373 8.38 -1.82 28.00
CA GLU A 373 7.62 -2.42 29.10
C GLU A 373 6.15 -1.98 29.13
N GLN A 374 5.84 -0.83 28.52
CA GLN A 374 4.50 -0.25 28.50
C GLN A 374 3.67 -0.66 27.28
N ILE A 375 4.29 -1.31 26.28
CA ILE A 375 3.61 -1.70 25.04
C ILE A 375 2.77 -2.96 25.31
N GLY A 376 1.45 -2.85 25.17
CA GLY A 376 0.52 -3.98 25.30
C GLY A 376 0.09 -4.59 23.96
N LEU A 377 0.26 -3.86 22.86
CA LEU A 377 -0.14 -4.28 21.52
C LEU A 377 0.85 -3.76 20.47
N VAL A 378 1.33 -4.66 19.60
CA VAL A 378 2.12 -4.31 18.42
C VAL A 378 1.45 -4.83 17.15
N ILE A 379 1.24 -3.94 16.19
CA ILE A 379 0.70 -4.27 14.87
C ILE A 379 1.75 -3.97 13.80
N TYR A 380 2.24 -5.01 13.14
CA TYR A 380 3.11 -4.92 11.97
C TYR A 380 2.27 -4.83 10.70
N ASP A 381 2.26 -3.65 10.07
CA ASP A 381 1.64 -3.42 8.77
C ASP A 381 2.65 -3.71 7.65
N GLU A 382 2.18 -4.26 6.53
CA GLU A 382 2.97 -4.71 5.37
C GLU A 382 4.19 -5.57 5.74
N GLY A 383 4.02 -6.48 6.70
CA GLY A 383 5.10 -7.33 7.21
C GLY A 383 5.77 -8.26 6.19
N HIS A 384 5.38 -8.28 4.91
CA HIS A 384 6.11 -9.07 3.90
C HIS A 384 7.41 -8.41 3.40
N GLN A 385 7.68 -7.16 3.78
CA GLN A 385 8.79 -6.36 3.24
C GLN A 385 10.20 -6.72 3.77
N PHE A 386 10.40 -7.91 4.35
CA PHE A 386 11.68 -8.37 4.92
C PHE A 386 12.78 -8.66 3.89
N ASP A 387 12.48 -8.56 2.59
CA ASP A 387 13.35 -9.05 1.52
C ASP A 387 14.24 -7.96 0.92
N GLY A 388 15.54 -8.27 0.77
CA GLY A 388 16.50 -7.49 -0.02
C GLY A 388 17.85 -7.32 0.69
N MET A 389 18.95 -7.61 0.00
CA MET A 389 20.32 -7.65 0.58
C MET A 389 20.83 -6.35 1.22
N THR A 390 20.19 -5.21 0.96
CA THR A 390 20.61 -3.91 1.51
C THR A 390 19.85 -3.48 2.76
N ARG A 391 18.57 -3.84 2.91
CA ARG A 391 17.72 -3.43 4.06
C ARG A 391 17.14 -4.61 4.84
N GLY A 392 16.95 -5.76 4.19
CA GLY A 392 16.37 -6.97 4.78
C GLY A 392 17.11 -7.46 6.02
N PRO A 393 18.47 -7.54 6.06
CA PRO A 393 19.19 -7.97 7.26
C PRO A 393 18.91 -7.08 8.47
N THR A 394 18.91 -5.76 8.26
CA THR A 394 18.63 -4.77 9.30
C THR A 394 17.18 -4.87 9.78
N TYR A 395 16.22 -5.03 8.87
CA TYR A 395 14.80 -5.13 9.21
C TYR A 395 14.49 -6.40 10.03
N GLU A 396 15.05 -7.54 9.62
CA GLU A 396 14.90 -8.81 10.33
C GLU A 396 15.49 -8.74 11.75
N LEU A 397 16.70 -8.18 11.89
CA LEU A 397 17.34 -7.97 13.18
C LEU A 397 16.56 -6.99 14.06
N LEU A 398 15.97 -5.97 13.45
CA LEU A 398 15.16 -4.99 14.15
C LEU A 398 13.90 -5.62 14.72
N LEU A 399 13.14 -6.39 13.93
CA LEU A 399 11.98 -7.12 14.43
C LEU A 399 12.35 -8.15 15.49
N THR A 400 13.45 -8.86 15.28
CA THR A 400 13.97 -9.82 16.28
C THR A 400 14.25 -9.11 17.60
N SER A 401 14.95 -7.97 17.53
CA SER A 401 15.32 -7.19 18.71
C SER A 401 14.08 -6.57 19.38
N LEU A 402 13.12 -6.06 18.61
CA LEU A 402 11.83 -5.61 19.14
C LEU A 402 11.13 -6.72 19.90
N ARG A 403 10.95 -7.90 19.28
CA ARG A 403 10.31 -9.05 19.93
C ARG A 403 10.99 -9.44 21.24
N MET A 404 12.33 -9.42 21.28
CA MET A 404 13.10 -9.75 22.48
C MET A 404 12.97 -8.71 23.60
N LEU A 405 12.63 -7.46 23.28
CA LEU A 405 12.42 -6.38 24.26
C LEU A 405 10.99 -6.32 24.80
N LEU A 406 10.01 -6.84 24.05
CA LEU A 406 8.60 -6.78 24.42
C LEU A 406 8.27 -7.74 25.56
N PRO A 407 7.35 -7.37 26.48
CA PRO A 407 6.78 -8.30 27.46
C PRO A 407 6.13 -9.52 26.79
N THR A 408 6.20 -10.68 27.44
CA THR A 408 5.62 -11.94 26.92
C THR A 408 4.10 -11.86 26.71
N GLU A 409 3.40 -11.04 27.49
CA GLU A 409 1.94 -10.84 27.40
C GLU A 409 1.52 -9.88 26.27
N THR A 410 2.48 -9.26 25.58
CA THR A 410 2.20 -8.32 24.49
C THR A 410 1.48 -9.02 23.36
N GLN A 411 0.34 -8.48 22.94
CA GLN A 411 -0.34 -8.98 21.75
C GLN A 411 0.44 -8.56 20.49
N ILE A 412 0.81 -9.52 19.66
CA ILE A 412 1.56 -9.29 18.41
C ILE A 412 0.69 -9.68 17.22
N ILE A 413 0.48 -8.73 16.31
CA ILE A 413 -0.31 -8.94 15.10
C ILE A 413 0.53 -8.53 13.90
N LEU A 414 0.61 -9.39 12.90
CA LEU A 414 1.20 -9.04 11.60
C LEU A 414 0.11 -9.11 10.55
N ILE A 415 -0.09 -8.04 9.78
CA ILE A 415 -1.10 -7.99 8.71
C ILE A 415 -0.42 -7.72 7.38
N SER A 416 -0.59 -8.63 6.42
CA SER A 416 -0.02 -8.51 5.06
C SER A 416 -0.98 -9.07 4.02
N ALA A 417 -0.88 -8.64 2.77
CA ALA A 417 -1.74 -9.18 1.71
C ALA A 417 -1.36 -10.60 1.29
N VAL A 418 -0.06 -10.86 1.11
CA VAL A 418 0.46 -12.16 0.65
C VAL A 418 1.80 -12.45 1.33
N ILE A 419 1.94 -13.64 1.92
CA ILE A 419 3.19 -14.16 2.51
C ILE A 419 3.32 -15.63 2.11
N GLY A 420 4.35 -16.00 1.34
CA GLY A 420 4.50 -17.37 0.85
C GLY A 420 4.67 -18.43 1.96
N ASN A 421 5.27 -18.06 3.09
CA ASN A 421 5.59 -18.92 4.23
C ASN A 421 5.07 -18.35 5.56
N ALA A 422 3.78 -17.99 5.61
CA ALA A 422 3.15 -17.44 6.81
C ALA A 422 3.34 -18.28 8.09
N PRO A 423 3.27 -19.64 8.07
CA PRO A 423 3.52 -20.46 9.25
C PRO A 423 4.93 -20.29 9.84
N ASP A 424 5.96 -20.17 8.99
CA ASP A 424 7.34 -19.96 9.46
C ASP A 424 7.48 -18.58 10.12
N VAL A 425 6.85 -17.56 9.54
CA VAL A 425 6.82 -16.21 10.11
C VAL A 425 6.07 -16.18 11.44
N ALA A 426 4.96 -16.91 11.57
CA ALA A 426 4.20 -17.02 12.81
C ALA A 426 4.99 -17.76 13.90
N ALA A 427 5.63 -18.87 13.55
CA ALA A 427 6.50 -19.62 14.47
C ALA A 427 7.65 -18.74 15.00
N TRP A 428 8.26 -17.92 14.13
CA TRP A 428 9.34 -17.02 14.53
C TRP A 428 8.87 -15.83 15.39
N LEU A 429 7.82 -15.13 14.96
CA LEU A 429 7.40 -13.86 15.56
C LEU A 429 6.51 -14.06 16.80
N ILE A 430 5.65 -15.08 16.77
CA ILE A 430 4.63 -15.35 17.80
C ILE A 430 5.02 -16.57 18.65
N GLY A 431 5.74 -17.54 18.08
CA GLY A 431 6.03 -18.82 18.73
C GLY A 431 5.00 -19.92 18.45
N ASP A 432 4.03 -19.67 17.55
CA ASP A 432 2.97 -20.60 17.17
C ASP A 432 2.83 -20.62 15.64
N ALA A 433 3.16 -21.74 15.00
CA ALA A 433 3.06 -21.91 13.54
C ALA A 433 1.61 -21.93 13.04
N ASP A 434 0.66 -22.29 13.92
CA ASP A 434 -0.78 -22.37 13.62
C ASP A 434 -1.48 -21.02 13.86
N ALA A 435 -0.76 -20.00 14.35
CA ALA A 435 -1.25 -18.63 14.50
C ALA A 435 -1.28 -17.88 13.15
N VAL A 436 -1.85 -18.51 12.12
CA VAL A 436 -1.98 -17.96 10.77
C VAL A 436 -3.45 -17.92 10.36
N LEU A 437 -3.90 -16.77 9.88
CA LEU A 437 -5.18 -16.62 9.19
C LEU A 437 -4.93 -16.42 7.70
N GLY A 438 -5.23 -17.45 6.92
CA GLY A 438 -5.14 -17.42 5.46
C GLY A 438 -6.23 -16.59 4.80
N ALA A 439 -6.01 -16.25 3.53
CA ALA A 439 -6.97 -15.49 2.72
C ALA A 439 -8.13 -16.35 2.13
N GLU A 440 -8.13 -17.67 2.36
CA GLU A 440 -9.05 -18.64 1.74
C GLU A 440 -10.52 -18.33 2.06
N GLY A 441 -11.39 -18.01 1.10
CA GLY A 441 -12.80 -17.68 1.40
C GLY A 441 -13.04 -16.22 1.81
N LEU A 442 -11.99 -15.37 1.80
CA LEU A 442 -12.19 -13.94 1.65
C LEU A 442 -12.55 -13.67 0.19
N LEU A 443 -13.66 -12.96 -0.06
CA LEU A 443 -14.07 -12.56 -1.40
C LEU A 443 -13.52 -11.17 -1.72
N PRO A 444 -12.35 -11.05 -2.36
CA PRO A 444 -11.93 -9.77 -2.91
C PRO A 444 -12.88 -9.36 -4.03
N THR A 445 -13.00 -8.05 -4.28
CA THR A 445 -13.70 -7.53 -5.47
C THR A 445 -13.24 -8.27 -6.71
N THR A 446 -14.20 -8.60 -7.58
CA THR A 446 -13.95 -9.31 -8.84
C THR A 446 -12.95 -8.54 -9.70
N LYS A 447 -12.00 -9.26 -10.32
CA LYS A 447 -11.02 -8.68 -11.22
C LYS A 447 -11.14 -9.33 -12.60
N SER A 448 -11.27 -8.54 -13.65
CA SER A 448 -11.07 -9.02 -15.01
C SER A 448 -9.62 -8.88 -15.43
N ILE A 449 -9.08 -9.94 -16.03
CA ILE A 449 -7.73 -9.96 -16.57
C ILE A 449 -7.82 -9.95 -18.09
N ALA A 450 -7.18 -8.96 -18.71
CA ALA A 450 -7.16 -8.80 -20.15
C ALA A 450 -5.73 -8.66 -20.69
N PHE A 451 -5.50 -9.17 -21.89
CA PHE A 451 -4.27 -8.97 -22.65
C PHE A 451 -4.56 -8.23 -23.95
N ALA A 452 -3.78 -7.19 -24.23
CA ALA A 452 -3.81 -6.54 -25.53
C ALA A 452 -3.32 -7.51 -26.61
N SER A 453 -4.00 -7.54 -27.74
CA SER A 453 -3.63 -8.31 -28.92
C SER A 453 -3.74 -7.44 -30.16
N TRP A 454 -2.75 -7.55 -31.06
CA TRP A 454 -2.70 -6.81 -32.32
C TRP A 454 -2.46 -7.75 -33.51
N GLN A 455 -3.26 -8.82 -33.56
CA GLN A 455 -3.27 -9.77 -34.67
C GLN A 455 -4.05 -9.25 -35.89
N ASP A 456 -5.06 -8.40 -35.65
CA ASP A 456 -5.90 -7.80 -36.69
C ASP A 456 -5.42 -6.36 -37.04
N GLN A 457 -6.04 -5.72 -38.03
CA GLN A 457 -5.70 -4.33 -38.39
C GLN A 457 -5.92 -3.34 -37.22
N ARG A 458 -7.01 -3.53 -36.47
CA ARG A 458 -7.28 -2.84 -35.20
C ARG A 458 -7.01 -3.81 -34.04
N GLY A 459 -6.43 -3.31 -32.95
CA GLY A 459 -6.16 -4.15 -31.77
C GLY A 459 -7.44 -4.50 -30.99
N ARG A 460 -7.36 -5.58 -30.20
CA ARG A 460 -8.44 -6.11 -29.36
C ARG A 460 -7.95 -6.46 -27.95
N LEU A 461 -8.85 -6.64 -27.00
CA LEU A 461 -8.54 -7.20 -25.69
C LEU A 461 -9.04 -8.64 -25.59
N GLU A 462 -8.18 -9.52 -25.10
CA GLU A 462 -8.47 -10.93 -24.86
C GLU A 462 -8.64 -11.10 -23.35
N TYR A 463 -9.85 -11.43 -22.90
CA TYR A 463 -10.17 -11.62 -21.49
C TYR A 463 -10.00 -13.08 -21.09
N MET A 464 -9.28 -13.32 -20.00
CA MET A 464 -8.98 -14.67 -19.50
C MET A 464 -9.99 -15.08 -18.43
N LYS A 465 -10.18 -16.40 -18.26
CA LYS A 465 -11.01 -16.92 -17.16
C LYS A 465 -10.32 -16.63 -15.82
N PRO A 466 -11.04 -16.16 -14.79
CA PRO A 466 -10.45 -15.91 -13.47
C PRO A 466 -9.86 -17.18 -12.82
N GLU A 467 -10.49 -18.33 -13.00
CA GLU A 467 -10.10 -19.61 -12.39
C GLU A 467 -8.97 -20.31 -13.15
N ASP A 468 -8.85 -20.02 -14.45
CA ASP A 468 -7.75 -20.49 -15.30
C ASP A 468 -7.31 -19.37 -16.26
N PRO A 469 -6.36 -18.52 -15.82
CA PRO A 469 -5.87 -17.42 -16.64
C PRO A 469 -5.15 -17.84 -17.93
N ALA A 470 -4.85 -19.14 -18.12
CA ALA A 470 -4.30 -19.64 -19.37
C ALA A 470 -5.36 -19.80 -20.46
N GLU A 471 -6.64 -19.90 -20.08
CA GLU A 471 -7.77 -20.03 -20.99
C GLU A 471 -8.46 -18.70 -21.24
N ARG A 472 -8.75 -18.43 -22.52
CA ARG A 472 -9.56 -17.27 -22.92
C ARG A 472 -11.03 -17.52 -22.58
N GLU A 473 -11.66 -16.53 -21.96
CA GLU A 473 -13.10 -16.49 -21.73
C GLU A 473 -13.84 -15.83 -22.91
N TYR A 474 -13.50 -14.57 -23.21
CA TYR A 474 -14.10 -13.80 -24.31
C TYR A 474 -13.12 -12.74 -24.84
N PHE A 475 -13.53 -11.94 -25.82
CA PHE A 475 -12.72 -10.85 -26.36
C PHE A 475 -13.57 -9.61 -26.67
N VAL A 476 -12.92 -8.44 -26.64
CA VAL A 476 -13.51 -7.14 -26.99
C VAL A 476 -12.84 -6.62 -28.25
N PRO A 477 -13.55 -6.55 -29.39
CA PRO A 477 -12.95 -6.24 -30.69
C PRO A 477 -12.66 -4.76 -30.88
N ARG A 478 -11.68 -4.47 -31.75
CA ARG A 478 -11.48 -3.17 -32.44
C ARG A 478 -11.35 -1.95 -31.52
N ILE A 479 -10.85 -2.15 -30.30
CA ILE A 479 -10.66 -1.09 -29.30
C ILE A 479 -9.39 -0.26 -29.55
N ILE A 480 -8.33 -0.81 -30.15
CA ILE A 480 -7.10 -0.07 -30.37
C ILE A 480 -7.05 0.44 -31.81
N GLY A 481 -7.27 1.75 -31.95
CA GLY A 481 -7.24 2.47 -33.23
C GLY A 481 -5.82 2.83 -33.67
N ASP A 482 -5.71 3.37 -34.89
CA ASP A 482 -4.46 3.89 -35.44
C ASP A 482 -4.63 5.38 -35.76
N VAL A 483 -3.99 6.24 -34.97
CA VAL A 483 -4.02 7.70 -35.13
C VAL A 483 -2.70 8.18 -35.73
N ALA A 484 -2.75 8.71 -36.95
CA ALA A 484 -1.57 9.29 -37.60
C ALA A 484 -1.21 10.65 -36.94
N LEU A 485 0.04 10.81 -36.51
CA LEU A 485 0.52 12.02 -35.85
C LEU A 485 1.05 13.04 -36.88
N PRO A 486 0.64 14.33 -36.83
CA PRO A 486 1.18 15.36 -37.73
C PRO A 486 2.71 15.45 -37.70
N LEU A 487 3.33 15.64 -38.88
CA LEU A 487 4.79 15.78 -39.03
C LEU A 487 5.27 17.10 -38.42
N ARG A 488 6.44 17.10 -37.77
CA ARG A 488 7.05 18.29 -37.16
C ARG A 488 8.38 18.63 -37.83
N GLY A 489 8.56 19.89 -38.23
CA GLY A 489 9.81 20.39 -38.78
C GLY A 489 10.21 19.69 -40.09
N LYS A 490 11.34 18.97 -40.08
CA LYS A 490 11.90 18.27 -41.25
C LYS A 490 11.61 16.76 -41.25
N GLU A 491 10.72 16.27 -40.38
CA GLU A 491 10.33 14.86 -40.35
C GLU A 491 9.67 14.43 -41.67
N THR A 492 10.12 13.30 -42.22
CA THR A 492 9.55 12.71 -43.45
C THR A 492 8.79 11.41 -43.19
N ALA A 493 9.01 10.77 -42.04
CA ALA A 493 8.35 9.54 -41.65
C ALA A 493 7.10 9.81 -40.81
N GLN A 494 5.95 9.29 -41.25
CA GLN A 494 4.68 9.40 -40.53
C GLN A 494 4.73 8.57 -39.25
N ARG A 495 4.65 9.25 -38.09
CA ARG A 495 4.48 8.61 -36.78
C ARG A 495 3.00 8.30 -36.51
N ARG A 496 2.74 7.33 -35.64
CA ARG A 496 1.38 6.90 -35.27
C ARG A 496 1.22 6.78 -33.76
N PHE A 497 -0.02 6.80 -33.28
CA PHE A 497 -0.41 6.57 -31.90
C PHE A 497 -1.61 5.63 -31.83
N PRO A 498 -1.54 4.52 -31.05
CA PRO A 498 -0.36 4.03 -30.35
C PRO A 498 0.58 3.24 -31.27
N GLU A 499 1.88 3.35 -31.02
CA GLU A 499 2.88 2.37 -31.46
C GLU A 499 2.66 1.03 -30.74
N LYS A 500 3.10 -0.07 -31.35
CA LYS A 500 2.90 -1.45 -30.82
C LYS A 500 3.82 -1.78 -29.63
N THR A 501 3.95 -0.86 -28.69
CA THR A 501 4.73 -1.00 -27.46
C THR A 501 3.79 -0.95 -26.26
N GLY A 502 4.15 -1.63 -25.16
CA GLY A 502 3.31 -1.63 -23.96
C GLY A 502 3.04 -0.24 -23.38
N GLY A 503 4.01 0.66 -23.47
CA GLY A 503 3.85 2.04 -22.97
C GLY A 503 2.83 2.83 -23.79
N ASP A 504 2.94 2.82 -25.12
CA ASP A 504 2.06 3.62 -25.98
C ASP A 504 0.64 3.02 -26.05
N VAL A 505 0.54 1.68 -26.14
CA VAL A 505 -0.76 0.98 -26.01
C VAL A 505 -1.39 1.24 -24.64
N GLY A 506 -0.58 1.23 -23.58
CA GLY A 506 -1.06 1.50 -22.23
C GLY A 506 -1.60 2.92 -22.08
N LEU A 507 -0.89 3.92 -22.62
CA LEU A 507 -1.35 5.31 -22.66
C LEU A 507 -2.67 5.43 -23.44
N PHE A 508 -2.75 4.82 -24.62
CA PHE A 508 -3.98 4.83 -25.44
C PHE A 508 -5.18 4.23 -24.69
N LEU A 509 -5.00 3.03 -24.12
CA LEU A 509 -6.05 2.35 -23.36
C LEU A 509 -6.48 3.18 -22.15
N GLY A 510 -5.52 3.72 -21.41
CA GLY A 510 -5.80 4.58 -20.26
C GLY A 510 -6.64 5.80 -20.63
N LEU A 511 -6.26 6.53 -21.69
CA LEU A 511 -7.03 7.67 -22.19
C LEU A 511 -8.45 7.25 -22.62
N HIS A 512 -8.60 6.03 -23.13
CA HIS A 512 -9.90 5.49 -23.52
C HIS A 512 -10.83 5.20 -22.35
N VAL A 513 -10.30 4.83 -21.17
CA VAL A 513 -11.12 4.34 -20.04
C VAL A 513 -11.18 5.28 -18.83
N VAL A 514 -10.37 6.34 -18.80
CA VAL A 514 -10.31 7.28 -17.65
C VAL A 514 -11.65 7.92 -17.28
N ARG A 515 -12.58 8.06 -18.24
CA ARG A 515 -13.95 8.53 -18.00
C ARG A 515 -14.75 7.61 -17.08
N ASN A 516 -14.43 6.32 -17.08
CA ASN A 516 -15.16 5.31 -16.32
C ASN A 516 -14.64 5.17 -14.88
N GLY A 517 -13.47 5.71 -14.56
CA GLY A 517 -12.82 5.62 -13.25
C GLY A 517 -11.30 5.78 -13.32
N SER A 518 -10.65 5.77 -12.15
CA SER A 518 -9.21 6.01 -12.02
C SER A 518 -8.35 4.95 -12.70
N VAL A 519 -7.26 5.40 -13.35
CA VAL A 519 -6.33 4.61 -14.15
C VAL A 519 -4.91 4.73 -13.58
N ALA A 520 -4.24 3.58 -13.43
CA ALA A 520 -2.80 3.52 -13.21
C ALA A 520 -2.11 2.77 -14.34
N ILE A 521 -1.07 3.37 -14.94
CA ILE A 521 -0.17 2.68 -15.85
C ILE A 521 1.10 2.28 -15.09
N PHE A 522 1.19 0.99 -14.78
CA PHE A 522 2.33 0.41 -14.10
C PHE A 522 3.49 0.10 -15.05
N CYS A 523 4.64 0.68 -14.74
CA CYS A 523 5.89 0.56 -15.47
C CYS A 523 6.96 -0.13 -14.61
N GLY A 524 7.72 -1.04 -15.23
CA GLY A 524 8.84 -1.73 -14.55
C GLY A 524 10.08 -0.87 -14.24
N ARG A 525 10.14 0.36 -14.76
CA ARG A 525 11.28 1.28 -14.59
C ARG A 525 10.81 2.73 -14.58
N LYS A 526 11.55 3.59 -13.87
CA LYS A 526 11.26 5.03 -13.76
C LYS A 526 11.32 5.73 -15.12
N ASP A 527 12.32 5.41 -15.94
CA ASP A 527 12.47 5.98 -17.30
C ASP A 527 11.27 5.69 -18.21
N SER A 528 10.57 4.57 -18.00
CA SER A 528 9.35 4.24 -18.74
C SER A 528 8.18 5.16 -18.37
N VAL A 529 8.07 5.57 -17.10
CA VAL A 529 7.07 6.55 -16.64
C VAL A 529 7.33 7.91 -17.29
N THR A 530 8.58 8.38 -17.26
CA THR A 530 8.99 9.64 -17.92
C THR A 530 8.73 9.60 -19.42
N LYS A 531 8.93 8.44 -20.07
CA LYS A 531 8.60 8.23 -21.49
C LYS A 531 7.11 8.34 -21.78
N ILE A 532 6.24 7.83 -20.92
CA ILE A 532 4.79 7.99 -21.06
C ILE A 532 4.41 9.48 -20.99
N CYS A 533 4.95 10.21 -20.00
CA CYS A 533 4.70 11.66 -19.86
C CYS A 533 5.19 12.43 -21.10
N SER A 534 6.44 12.18 -21.52
CA SER A 534 7.01 12.79 -22.73
C SER A 534 6.20 12.46 -23.98
N ARG A 535 5.65 11.25 -24.06
CA ARG A 535 4.83 10.80 -25.19
C ARG A 535 3.48 11.51 -25.23
N ALA A 536 2.80 11.67 -24.10
CA ALA A 536 1.57 12.47 -24.02
C ALA A 536 1.82 13.92 -24.45
N VAL A 537 2.92 14.51 -23.97
CA VAL A 537 3.36 15.86 -24.33
C VAL A 537 3.68 15.98 -25.83
N GLU A 538 4.32 14.97 -26.43
CA GLU A 538 4.57 14.95 -27.87
C GLU A 538 3.25 14.95 -28.67
N ILE A 539 2.27 14.17 -28.24
CA ILE A 539 0.98 14.03 -28.95
C ILE A 539 0.20 15.35 -28.93
N VAL A 540 0.12 16.02 -27.76
CA VAL A 540 -0.54 17.33 -27.67
C VAL A 540 0.22 18.42 -28.44
N ASP A 541 1.55 18.41 -28.42
CA ASP A 541 2.39 19.36 -29.18
C ASP A 541 2.22 19.24 -30.69
N ARG A 542 1.85 18.04 -31.17
CA ARG A 542 1.53 17.79 -32.58
C ARG A 542 0.10 18.19 -32.95
N GLY A 543 -0.70 18.71 -32.00
CA GLY A 543 -2.06 19.19 -32.25
C GLY A 543 -3.09 18.09 -32.46
N VAL A 544 -2.86 16.88 -31.94
CA VAL A 544 -3.82 15.79 -32.01
C VAL A 544 -4.92 16.01 -30.98
N ALA A 545 -6.17 16.11 -31.45
CA ALA A 545 -7.33 16.21 -30.58
C ALA A 545 -7.61 14.85 -29.93
N LEU A 546 -7.37 14.76 -28.62
CA LEU A 546 -7.72 13.63 -27.76
C LEU A 546 -8.46 14.17 -26.54
N GLU A 547 -9.29 13.33 -25.94
CA GLU A 547 -9.89 13.60 -24.64
C GLU A 547 -8.83 13.36 -23.57
N TRP A 548 -8.41 14.42 -22.87
CA TRP A 548 -7.35 14.35 -21.87
C TRP A 548 -7.92 14.13 -20.45
N PRO A 549 -7.19 13.44 -19.56
CA PRO A 549 -7.66 13.16 -18.19
C PRO A 549 -8.13 14.37 -17.38
N ILE A 550 -7.57 15.56 -17.65
CA ILE A 550 -8.01 16.83 -17.04
C ILE A 550 -9.49 17.11 -17.25
N GLU A 551 -10.10 16.69 -18.37
CA GLU A 551 -11.55 16.87 -18.64
C GLU A 551 -12.45 16.06 -17.70
N THR A 552 -11.88 15.04 -17.04
CA THR A 552 -12.60 14.13 -16.15
C THR A 552 -12.20 14.28 -14.69
N SER A 553 -11.21 15.13 -14.42
CA SER A 553 -10.62 15.39 -13.10
C SER A 553 -11.09 16.76 -12.58
N ASP A 554 -10.82 17.05 -11.31
CA ASP A 554 -11.01 18.40 -10.78
C ASP A 554 -9.94 19.34 -11.36
N VAL A 555 -10.37 20.28 -12.21
CA VAL A 555 -9.45 21.17 -12.93
C VAL A 555 -8.66 22.07 -11.95
N ALA A 556 -9.29 22.52 -10.87
CA ALA A 556 -8.62 23.41 -9.91
C ALA A 556 -7.51 22.67 -9.16
N GLU A 557 -7.76 21.44 -8.72
CA GLU A 557 -6.77 20.61 -8.04
C GLU A 557 -5.63 20.18 -8.99
N VAL A 558 -5.96 19.78 -10.22
CA VAL A 558 -4.95 19.44 -11.24
C VAL A 558 -4.03 20.64 -11.52
N GLU A 559 -4.58 21.85 -11.64
CA GLU A 559 -3.79 23.07 -11.86
C GLU A 559 -2.90 23.41 -10.65
N LYS A 560 -3.37 23.22 -9.42
CA LYS A 560 -2.55 23.40 -8.21
C LYS A 560 -1.37 22.42 -8.17
N ILE A 561 -1.60 21.15 -8.49
CA ILE A 561 -0.53 20.14 -8.55
C ILE A 561 0.45 20.49 -9.70
N ARG A 562 -0.06 20.90 -10.87
CA ARG A 562 0.77 21.35 -12.00
C ARG A 562 1.62 22.57 -11.65
N ALA A 563 1.07 23.54 -10.93
CA ALA A 563 1.80 24.71 -10.46
C ALA A 563 2.91 24.33 -9.47
N LEU A 564 2.64 23.38 -8.56
CA LEU A 564 3.67 22.86 -7.64
C LEU A 564 4.79 22.11 -8.41
N CYS A 565 4.42 21.29 -9.40
CA CYS A 565 5.39 20.67 -10.32
C CYS A 565 6.23 21.71 -11.06
N GLU A 566 5.64 22.82 -11.50
CA GLU A 566 6.37 23.89 -12.19
C GLU A 566 7.38 24.59 -11.28
N LEU A 567 7.04 24.83 -10.02
CA LEU A 567 7.95 25.41 -9.03
C LEU A 567 9.15 24.48 -8.75
N GLU A 568 8.89 23.19 -8.57
CA GLU A 568 9.91 22.23 -8.15
C GLU A 568 10.74 21.66 -9.32
N LEU A 569 10.08 21.29 -10.42
CA LEU A 569 10.69 20.60 -11.58
C LEU A 569 10.89 21.51 -12.80
N GLY A 570 10.29 22.70 -12.81
CA GLY A 570 10.34 23.63 -13.92
C GLY A 570 9.25 23.40 -14.98
N ALA A 571 8.92 24.45 -15.72
CA ALA A 571 7.85 24.44 -16.74
C ALA A 571 8.13 23.51 -17.92
N GLY A 572 9.41 23.28 -18.24
CA GLY A 572 9.84 22.46 -19.37
C GLY A 572 9.85 20.95 -19.10
N ALA A 573 9.77 20.52 -17.83
CA ALA A 573 9.84 19.12 -17.46
C ALA A 573 8.64 18.34 -18.02
N ALA A 574 8.89 17.13 -18.53
CA ALA A 574 7.85 16.28 -19.12
C ALA A 574 6.73 15.98 -18.11
N ALA A 575 7.07 15.78 -16.83
CA ALA A 575 6.10 15.57 -15.76
C ALA A 575 5.19 16.80 -15.54
N THR A 576 5.76 18.02 -15.49
CA THR A 576 4.98 19.27 -15.35
C THR A 576 4.04 19.49 -16.53
N ARG A 577 4.52 19.27 -17.76
CA ARG A 577 3.71 19.42 -18.97
C ARG A 577 2.63 18.35 -19.09
N ALA A 578 2.89 17.13 -18.64
CA ALA A 578 1.90 16.05 -18.59
C ALA A 578 0.85 16.28 -17.49
N ALA A 579 1.24 16.87 -16.35
CA ALA A 579 0.31 17.24 -15.28
C ALA A 579 -0.76 18.23 -15.77
N ALA A 580 -0.43 19.14 -16.68
CA ALA A 580 -1.41 20.03 -17.34
C ALA A 580 -2.46 19.28 -18.20
N LEU A 581 -2.19 18.03 -18.55
CA LEU A 581 -3.14 17.14 -19.23
C LEU A 581 -3.91 16.24 -18.24
N GLY A 582 -3.63 16.36 -16.94
CA GLY A 582 -4.14 15.49 -15.89
C GLY A 582 -3.42 14.13 -15.80
N ILE A 583 -2.21 14.01 -16.38
CA ILE A 583 -1.38 12.79 -16.32
C ILE A 583 -0.23 13.01 -15.34
N PHE A 584 -0.21 12.23 -14.25
CA PHE A 584 0.80 12.39 -13.20
C PHE A 584 1.86 11.28 -13.22
N ALA A 585 3.12 11.65 -12.95
CA ALA A 585 4.23 10.70 -12.80
C ALA A 585 4.46 10.36 -11.32
N HIS A 586 4.43 9.07 -10.98
CA HIS A 586 4.65 8.59 -9.61
C HIS A 586 5.78 7.53 -9.54
N HIS A 587 6.94 7.95 -9.06
CA HIS A 587 8.07 7.06 -8.79
C HIS A 587 8.98 7.63 -7.71
N ALA A 588 9.98 6.88 -7.27
CA ALA A 588 10.91 7.33 -6.21
C ALA A 588 11.66 8.63 -6.51
N ASP A 589 11.79 9.03 -7.79
CA ASP A 589 12.45 10.31 -8.18
C ASP A 589 11.41 11.42 -8.46
N THR A 590 10.17 11.26 -7.99
CA THR A 590 9.16 12.32 -7.95
C THR A 590 9.25 12.97 -6.56
N PRO A 591 9.34 14.31 -6.44
CA PRO A 591 9.44 14.98 -5.15
C PRO A 591 8.36 14.52 -4.16
N HIS A 592 8.72 14.32 -2.90
CA HIS A 592 7.82 13.72 -1.90
C HIS A 592 6.50 14.48 -1.74
N GLY A 593 6.54 15.81 -1.64
CA GLY A 593 5.34 16.65 -1.52
C GLY A 593 4.39 16.53 -2.71
N ILE A 594 4.94 16.43 -3.93
CA ILE A 594 4.17 16.20 -5.17
C ILE A 594 3.54 14.81 -5.15
N ARG A 595 4.27 13.77 -4.69
CA ARG A 595 3.72 12.41 -4.54
C ARG A 595 2.51 12.43 -3.62
N LEU A 596 2.62 13.01 -2.42
CA LEU A 596 1.52 13.10 -1.45
C LEU A 596 0.31 13.85 -2.02
N ALA A 597 0.54 14.94 -2.76
CA ALA A 597 -0.53 15.67 -3.43
C ALA A 597 -1.25 14.84 -4.51
N ILE A 598 -0.50 14.12 -5.36
CA ILE A 598 -1.07 13.20 -6.37
C ILE A 598 -1.85 12.07 -5.69
N GLU A 599 -1.28 11.48 -4.64
CA GLU A 599 -1.87 10.37 -3.88
C GLU A 599 -3.19 10.78 -3.24
N HIS A 600 -3.23 11.94 -2.58
CA HIS A 600 -4.44 12.52 -2.01
C HIS A 600 -5.48 12.82 -3.11
N ALA A 601 -5.08 13.49 -4.19
CA ALA A 601 -5.99 13.79 -5.29
C ALA A 601 -6.58 12.53 -5.93
N MET A 602 -5.80 11.46 -6.06
CA MET A 602 -6.28 10.16 -6.54
C MET A 602 -7.21 9.48 -5.53
N LYS A 603 -6.92 9.58 -4.21
CA LYS A 603 -7.75 9.03 -3.12
C LYS A 603 -9.14 9.68 -3.09
N GLU A 604 -9.18 11.01 -3.20
CA GLU A 604 -10.41 11.82 -3.20
C GLU A 604 -11.12 11.86 -4.57
N GLY A 605 -10.54 11.24 -5.60
CA GLY A 605 -11.10 11.23 -6.96
C GLY A 605 -10.99 12.57 -7.71
N LEU A 606 -10.23 13.51 -7.18
CA LEU A 606 -9.88 14.80 -7.79
C LEU A 606 -8.93 14.63 -8.98
N ALA A 607 -8.08 13.60 -8.96
CA ALA A 607 -7.27 13.16 -10.09
C ALA A 607 -7.62 11.72 -10.46
N LYS A 608 -7.53 11.37 -11.76
CA LYS A 608 -7.93 10.05 -12.25
C LYS A 608 -6.87 9.29 -13.03
N PHE A 609 -5.67 9.85 -13.25
CA PHE A 609 -4.68 9.22 -14.11
C PHE A 609 -3.24 9.36 -13.60
N VAL A 610 -2.59 8.22 -13.36
CA VAL A 610 -1.19 8.17 -12.93
C VAL A 610 -0.39 7.14 -13.73
N ALA A 611 0.84 7.49 -14.11
CA ALA A 611 1.84 6.55 -14.60
C ALA A 611 2.86 6.31 -13.48
N CYS A 612 3.09 5.06 -13.10
CA CYS A 612 3.81 4.75 -11.87
C CYS A 612 4.78 3.58 -11.98
N THR A 613 5.65 3.44 -10.97
CA THR A 613 6.43 2.20 -10.74
C THR A 613 5.88 1.45 -9.52
N SER A 614 6.61 0.45 -9.00
CA SER A 614 6.25 -0.33 -7.82
C SER A 614 6.18 0.48 -6.53
N THR A 615 6.71 1.71 -6.52
CA THR A 615 6.51 2.64 -5.41
C THR A 615 5.05 2.97 -5.17
N LEU A 616 4.16 2.81 -6.16
CA LEU A 616 2.72 2.94 -5.96
C LEU A 616 2.12 1.73 -5.22
N ALA A 617 2.71 0.54 -5.39
CA ALA A 617 2.32 -0.62 -4.60
C ALA A 617 2.67 -0.43 -3.12
N GLN A 618 3.71 0.37 -2.85
CA GLN A 618 4.32 0.59 -1.54
C GLN A 618 3.79 1.87 -0.87
N GLY A 619 2.74 1.74 -0.05
CA GLY A 619 2.44 2.74 0.98
C GLY A 619 1.47 3.88 0.64
N VAL A 620 0.43 3.65 -0.19
CA VAL A 620 -0.66 4.62 -0.44
C VAL A 620 -1.99 3.92 -0.65
N ASN A 621 -3.09 4.34 -0.01
CA ASN A 621 -4.40 3.65 -0.12
C ASN A 621 -5.46 4.36 -1.00
N PHE A 622 -5.26 4.45 -2.34
CA PHE A 622 -6.30 4.92 -3.26
C PHE A 622 -6.87 3.84 -4.21
N PRO A 623 -8.17 3.90 -4.54
CA PRO A 623 -8.83 2.92 -5.40
C PRO A 623 -8.52 3.14 -6.89
N LEU A 624 -8.22 2.05 -7.59
CA LEU A 624 -8.09 2.04 -9.06
C LEU A 624 -9.24 1.26 -9.69
N LYS A 625 -9.79 1.75 -10.79
CA LYS A 625 -10.69 0.93 -11.63
C LYS A 625 -9.88 0.14 -12.66
N TYR A 626 -8.86 0.77 -13.24
CA TYR A 626 -8.01 0.18 -14.27
C TYR A 626 -6.54 0.18 -13.86
N LEU A 627 -5.95 -1.01 -13.84
CA LEU A 627 -4.51 -1.21 -13.71
C LEU A 627 -3.96 -1.70 -15.05
N ILE A 628 -3.14 -0.88 -15.70
CA ILE A 628 -2.54 -1.19 -16.99
C ILE A 628 -1.08 -1.57 -16.77
N VAL A 629 -0.73 -2.82 -17.07
CA VAL A 629 0.60 -3.41 -16.81
C VAL A 629 1.40 -3.44 -18.11
N THR A 630 2.46 -2.63 -18.19
CA THR A 630 3.26 -2.55 -19.42
C THR A 630 4.36 -3.61 -19.52
N SER A 631 4.73 -4.26 -18.41
CA SER A 631 5.87 -5.19 -18.33
C SER A 631 5.69 -6.18 -17.19
N THR A 632 6.20 -7.41 -17.35
CA THR A 632 6.32 -8.44 -16.30
C THR A 632 7.67 -8.39 -15.56
N ARG A 633 8.48 -7.36 -15.84
CA ARG A 633 9.83 -7.15 -15.31
C ARG A 633 9.97 -5.81 -14.61
N GLN A 634 10.74 -5.77 -13.52
CA GLN A 634 11.08 -4.59 -12.72
C GLN A 634 12.60 -4.50 -12.51
N GLY A 635 13.21 -3.34 -12.75
CA GLY A 635 14.66 -3.14 -12.54
C GLY A 635 15.59 -4.06 -13.37
N GLY A 636 15.06 -4.76 -14.37
CA GLY A 636 15.79 -5.80 -15.12
C GLY A 636 15.52 -7.22 -14.61
N GLU A 637 14.89 -7.38 -13.46
CA GLU A 637 14.48 -8.66 -12.87
C GLU A 637 12.98 -8.91 -13.08
N GLN A 638 12.47 -10.05 -12.64
CA GLN A 638 11.03 -10.34 -12.68
C GLN A 638 10.33 -9.59 -11.55
N ILE A 639 9.10 -9.13 -11.78
CA ILE A 639 8.29 -8.58 -10.69
C ILE A 639 7.98 -9.74 -9.75
N LEU A 640 8.08 -9.52 -8.44
CA LEU A 640 7.71 -10.53 -7.46
C LEU A 640 6.19 -10.70 -7.44
N VAL A 641 5.70 -11.93 -7.32
CA VAL A 641 4.27 -12.23 -7.33
C VAL A 641 3.55 -11.46 -6.23
N ARG A 642 4.10 -11.41 -5.02
CA ARG A 642 3.52 -10.62 -3.91
C ARG A 642 3.40 -9.12 -4.22
N ASP A 643 4.42 -8.50 -4.83
CA ASP A 643 4.43 -7.07 -5.15
C ASP A 643 3.37 -6.77 -6.21
N PHE A 644 3.22 -7.69 -7.17
CA PHE A 644 2.20 -7.60 -8.19
C PHE A 644 0.80 -7.78 -7.61
N HIS A 645 0.57 -8.72 -6.68
CA HIS A 645 -0.71 -8.87 -6.01
C HIS A 645 -1.06 -7.69 -5.10
N ASN A 646 -0.08 -7.06 -4.46
CA ASN A 646 -0.27 -5.79 -3.73
C ASN A 646 -0.80 -4.69 -4.66
N LEU A 647 -0.17 -4.54 -5.83
CA LEU A 647 -0.59 -3.59 -6.85
C LEU A 647 -1.98 -3.96 -7.42
N MET A 648 -2.18 -5.23 -7.76
CA MET A 648 -3.41 -5.74 -8.35
C MET A 648 -4.59 -5.62 -7.39
N GLY A 649 -4.39 -5.79 -6.09
CA GLY A 649 -5.43 -5.63 -5.08
C GLY A 649 -5.90 -4.18 -4.90
N ARG A 650 -5.19 -3.19 -5.47
CA ARG A 650 -5.68 -1.81 -5.59
C ARG A 650 -6.70 -1.63 -6.70
N ALA A 651 -6.71 -2.53 -7.68
CA ALA A 651 -7.71 -2.55 -8.75
C ALA A 651 -9.02 -3.18 -8.26
N GLY A 652 -10.11 -2.41 -8.30
CA GLY A 652 -11.42 -2.81 -7.81
C GLY A 652 -11.47 -2.80 -6.29
N ARG A 653 -11.61 -1.61 -5.66
CA ARG A 653 -11.78 -1.52 -4.20
C ARG A 653 -13.23 -1.82 -3.82
N ALA A 654 -13.41 -2.69 -2.83
CA ALA A 654 -14.73 -2.99 -2.26
C ALA A 654 -15.43 -1.70 -1.80
N GLY A 655 -16.70 -1.53 -2.17
CA GLY A 655 -17.48 -0.33 -1.88
C GLY A 655 -17.29 0.85 -2.84
N MET A 656 -16.36 0.73 -3.82
CA MET A 656 -16.14 1.74 -4.87
C MET A 656 -16.47 1.21 -6.26
N HIS A 657 -16.09 -0.04 -6.56
CA HIS A 657 -16.35 -0.68 -7.85
C HIS A 657 -16.86 -2.11 -7.62
N THR A 658 -17.73 -2.61 -8.51
CA THR A 658 -18.16 -4.02 -8.53
C THR A 658 -17.07 -4.92 -9.14
N GLU A 659 -16.27 -4.36 -10.04
CA GLU A 659 -15.19 -5.02 -10.75
C GLU A 659 -14.00 -4.07 -10.97
N GLY A 660 -12.77 -4.58 -10.82
CA GLY A 660 -11.54 -3.92 -11.30
C GLY A 660 -10.99 -4.61 -12.55
N SER A 661 -10.31 -3.87 -13.43
CA SER A 661 -9.70 -4.43 -14.65
C SER A 661 -8.18 -4.33 -14.62
N VAL A 662 -7.51 -5.45 -14.88
CA VAL A 662 -6.06 -5.59 -14.99
C VAL A 662 -5.73 -5.89 -16.44
N ILE A 663 -5.04 -4.97 -17.12
CA ILE A 663 -4.81 -5.05 -18.56
C ILE A 663 -3.32 -5.08 -18.85
N PHE A 664 -2.82 -6.18 -19.40
CA PHE A 664 -1.47 -6.27 -19.92
C PHE A 664 -1.41 -5.60 -21.30
N SER A 665 -0.78 -4.42 -21.38
CA SER A 665 -0.81 -3.60 -22.59
C SER A 665 0.20 -4.00 -23.65
N THR A 666 1.22 -4.80 -23.31
CA THR A 666 2.24 -5.25 -24.28
C THR A 666 1.69 -6.37 -25.18
N PRO A 667 1.41 -6.11 -26.48
CA PRO A 667 0.71 -7.09 -27.30
C PRO A 667 1.48 -8.40 -27.53
N SER A 668 2.81 -8.31 -27.56
CA SER A 668 3.67 -9.48 -27.77
C SER A 668 3.55 -10.53 -26.67
N ILE A 669 3.07 -10.18 -25.47
CA ILE A 669 2.84 -11.15 -24.38
C ILE A 669 1.82 -12.21 -24.83
N TYR A 670 0.71 -11.77 -25.43
CA TYR A 670 -0.34 -12.67 -25.90
C TYR A 670 -0.09 -13.17 -27.33
N ASP A 671 0.34 -12.29 -28.23
CA ASP A 671 0.46 -12.58 -29.65
C ASP A 671 1.60 -13.57 -29.96
N GLN A 672 2.66 -13.57 -29.15
CA GLN A 672 3.80 -14.48 -29.32
C GLN A 672 3.78 -15.67 -28.35
N ARG A 673 2.68 -15.91 -27.63
CA ARG A 673 2.60 -16.97 -26.61
C ARG A 673 2.91 -18.38 -27.12
N GLN A 674 2.70 -18.62 -28.42
CA GLN A 674 3.00 -19.90 -29.09
C GLN A 674 4.43 -19.99 -29.64
N GLN A 675 5.22 -18.91 -29.56
CA GLN A 675 6.61 -18.87 -30.01
C GLN A 675 7.56 -19.18 -28.86
N PHE A 676 8.66 -19.91 -29.11
CA PHE A 676 9.60 -20.35 -28.06
C PHE A 676 10.05 -19.24 -27.09
N ARG A 677 10.41 -18.05 -27.60
CA ARG A 677 10.81 -16.90 -26.75
C ARG A 677 9.61 -16.17 -26.11
N GLY A 678 8.46 -16.15 -26.78
CA GLY A 678 7.25 -15.49 -26.29
C GLY A 678 6.52 -16.29 -25.21
N GLN A 679 6.58 -17.62 -25.29
CA GLN A 679 6.01 -18.55 -24.31
C GLN A 679 6.53 -18.30 -22.89
N TRP A 680 7.82 -17.98 -22.75
CA TRP A 680 8.38 -17.61 -21.45
C TRP A 680 7.79 -16.32 -20.88
N THR A 681 7.53 -15.32 -21.72
CA THR A 681 6.92 -14.05 -21.27
C THR A 681 5.45 -14.24 -20.92
N TRP A 682 4.75 -15.11 -21.66
CA TRP A 682 3.38 -15.54 -21.36
C TRP A 682 3.29 -16.28 -20.04
N ASN A 683 4.09 -17.35 -19.85
CA ASN A 683 4.10 -18.14 -18.62
C ASN A 683 4.37 -17.26 -17.40
N ARG A 684 5.29 -16.29 -17.50
CA ARG A 684 5.54 -15.31 -16.44
C ARG A 684 4.35 -14.42 -16.13
N ALA A 685 3.60 -13.99 -17.14
CA ALA A 685 2.40 -13.20 -16.92
C ALA A 685 1.33 -14.04 -16.19
N ILE A 686 1.22 -15.33 -16.53
CA ILE A 686 0.31 -16.27 -15.86
C ILE A 686 0.76 -16.57 -14.42
N GLU A 687 2.06 -16.81 -14.20
CA GLU A 687 2.64 -17.02 -12.86
C GLU A 687 2.33 -15.86 -11.91
N LEU A 688 2.39 -14.61 -12.40
CA LEU A 688 2.06 -13.40 -11.64
C LEU A 688 0.59 -13.31 -11.21
N LEU A 689 -0.34 -14.01 -11.87
CA LEU A 689 -1.77 -13.91 -11.58
C LEU A 689 -2.23 -14.83 -10.44
N ASP A 690 -1.40 -15.81 -10.06
CA ASP A 690 -1.71 -16.76 -9.00
C ASP A 690 -0.91 -16.45 -7.73
N ALA A 691 -1.63 -16.00 -6.68
CA ALA A 691 -1.05 -15.61 -5.40
C ALA A 691 -0.30 -16.75 -4.71
N ARG A 692 -0.63 -18.01 -5.02
CA ARG A 692 0.05 -19.20 -4.47
C ARG A 692 1.49 -19.33 -4.96
N ASN A 693 1.83 -18.67 -6.08
CA ASN A 693 3.19 -18.58 -6.57
C ASN A 693 4.01 -17.50 -5.85
N SER A 694 3.46 -16.86 -4.79
CA SER A 694 4.20 -15.91 -3.98
C SER A 694 5.51 -16.49 -3.52
N GLU A 695 6.57 -15.72 -3.72
CA GLU A 695 7.88 -16.05 -3.20
C GLU A 695 7.80 -16.14 -1.66
N PRO A 696 8.44 -17.14 -1.03
CA PRO A 696 8.60 -17.17 0.41
C PRO A 696 9.29 -15.89 0.87
N SER A 697 8.89 -15.34 2.02
CA SER A 697 9.68 -14.33 2.71
C SER A 697 11.01 -14.97 3.08
N ARG A 698 12.10 -14.51 2.45
CA ARG A 698 13.43 -15.06 2.65
C ARG A 698 14.18 -14.20 3.65
N SER A 699 14.89 -14.84 4.57
CA SER A 699 15.87 -14.10 5.36
C SER A 699 17.02 -13.64 4.45
N SER A 700 17.24 -12.33 4.43
CA SER A 700 18.40 -11.76 3.73
C SER A 700 19.72 -12.10 4.44
N ILE A 701 19.66 -12.48 5.72
CA ILE A 701 20.80 -13.00 6.48
C ILE A 701 21.09 -14.44 6.05
N LEU A 702 20.06 -15.26 5.83
CA LEU A 702 20.25 -16.62 5.32
C LEU A 702 20.85 -16.63 3.90
N ALA A 703 20.50 -15.64 3.07
CA ALA A 703 21.08 -15.46 1.73
C ALA A 703 22.60 -15.23 1.72
N LEU A 704 23.23 -14.92 2.87
CA LEU A 704 24.69 -14.88 3.00
C LEU A 704 25.33 -16.22 2.64
N PHE A 705 24.64 -17.33 2.94
CA PHE A 705 25.12 -18.69 2.74
C PHE A 705 24.78 -19.26 1.36
N ASP A 706 24.03 -18.54 0.51
CA ASP A 706 23.73 -18.99 -0.85
C ASP A 706 25.03 -19.16 -1.66
N ALA A 707 25.12 -20.23 -2.45
CA ALA A 707 26.21 -20.45 -3.38
C ALA A 707 26.21 -19.42 -4.53
N TYR A 708 27.39 -19.06 -5.03
CA TYR A 708 27.52 -18.27 -6.25
C TYR A 708 27.10 -19.10 -7.46
N GLN A 709 26.21 -18.54 -8.28
CA GLN A 709 25.73 -19.18 -9.51
C GLN A 709 26.08 -18.35 -10.75
N GLN A 710 26.76 -18.99 -11.70
CA GLN A 710 27.05 -18.44 -13.02
C GLN A 710 26.29 -19.22 -14.08
N ARG A 711 25.78 -18.54 -15.11
CA ARG A 711 24.99 -19.20 -16.17
C ARG A 711 25.85 -19.77 -17.30
N GLN A 712 26.94 -19.09 -17.68
CA GLN A 712 27.77 -19.49 -18.83
C GLN A 712 29.26 -19.18 -18.60
N PRO A 713 30.13 -20.21 -18.48
CA PRO A 713 29.75 -21.61 -18.24
C PRO A 713 28.95 -21.77 -16.93
N PRO A 714 28.07 -22.78 -16.81
CA PRO A 714 27.33 -23.02 -15.59
C PRO A 714 28.27 -23.41 -14.46
N ILE A 715 28.34 -22.58 -13.42
CA ILE A 715 29.17 -22.80 -12.22
C ILE A 715 28.30 -22.60 -10.99
N VAL A 716 28.44 -23.50 -10.03
CA VAL A 716 27.94 -23.32 -8.66
C VAL A 716 29.16 -23.38 -7.74
N GLN A 717 29.41 -22.32 -6.99
CA GLN A 717 30.52 -22.20 -6.06
C GLN A 717 29.98 -21.95 -4.66
N GLU A 718 30.12 -22.96 -3.79
CA GLU A 718 29.82 -22.83 -2.36
C GLU A 718 30.72 -21.79 -1.70
N ILE A 719 30.21 -21.14 -0.65
CA ILE A 719 30.92 -20.10 0.08
C ILE A 719 31.49 -20.69 1.38
N PRO A 720 32.82 -20.85 1.49
CA PRO A 720 33.45 -21.25 2.72
C PRO A 720 33.23 -20.21 3.85
N PRO A 721 33.08 -20.63 5.12
CA PRO A 721 32.88 -19.72 6.24
C PRO A 721 33.96 -18.63 6.37
N GLU A 722 35.21 -18.96 6.04
CA GLU A 722 36.34 -18.03 6.06
C GLU A 722 36.20 -16.86 5.07
N TRP A 723 35.34 -16.97 4.05
CA TRP A 723 35.03 -15.88 3.11
C TRP A 723 33.93 -14.94 3.63
N LEU A 724 33.23 -15.32 4.71
CA LEU A 724 32.15 -14.53 5.32
C LEU A 724 32.62 -13.66 6.49
N ASP A 725 33.90 -13.72 6.87
CA ASP A 725 34.53 -12.72 7.74
C ASP A 725 34.70 -11.39 6.98
N LEU A 726 33.57 -10.68 6.85
CA LEU A 726 33.44 -9.48 6.04
C LEU A 726 33.00 -8.24 6.86
N ALA A 727 32.88 -8.38 8.19
CA ALA A 727 32.41 -7.32 9.09
C ALA A 727 33.23 -6.03 8.97
N PHE A 728 34.54 -6.17 8.71
CA PHE A 728 35.48 -5.07 8.50
C PHE A 728 36.21 -5.18 7.15
N ALA A 729 35.66 -5.92 6.17
CA ALA A 729 36.31 -6.11 4.87
C ALA A 729 36.48 -4.79 4.10
N ASP A 730 37.72 -4.51 3.71
CA ASP A 730 38.09 -3.43 2.80
C ASP A 730 38.24 -3.95 1.35
N ALA A 731 38.63 -3.07 0.42
CA ALA A 731 38.81 -3.44 -0.98
C ALA A 731 39.87 -4.55 -1.15
N ALA A 732 40.91 -4.56 -0.32
CA ALA A 732 41.96 -5.57 -0.35
C ALA A 732 41.42 -6.93 0.08
N ARG A 733 40.62 -7.00 1.14
CA ARG A 733 39.98 -8.24 1.58
C ARG A 733 39.02 -8.81 0.54
N ILE A 734 38.27 -7.94 -0.16
CA ILE A 734 37.41 -8.36 -1.28
C ILE A 734 38.27 -8.95 -2.41
N ASP A 735 39.38 -8.30 -2.76
CA ASP A 735 40.31 -8.81 -3.78
C ASP A 735 40.90 -10.16 -3.40
N GLU A 736 41.24 -10.38 -2.13
CA GLU A 736 41.72 -11.68 -1.62
C GLU A 736 40.69 -12.78 -1.81
N VAL A 737 39.42 -12.53 -1.45
CA VAL A 737 38.34 -13.52 -1.60
C VAL A 737 38.06 -13.81 -3.07
N VAL A 738 38.08 -12.78 -3.93
CA VAL A 738 37.93 -12.95 -5.39
C VAL A 738 39.09 -13.78 -5.95
N ALA A 739 40.32 -13.51 -5.53
CA ALA A 739 41.50 -14.27 -5.96
C ALA A 739 41.44 -15.73 -5.49
N ALA A 740 41.02 -15.99 -4.26
CA ALA A 740 40.83 -17.34 -3.72
C ALA A 740 39.75 -18.11 -4.49
N ALA A 741 38.64 -17.45 -4.85
CA ALA A 741 37.58 -18.06 -5.64
C ALA A 741 38.03 -18.38 -7.08
N LEU A 742 38.77 -17.48 -7.72
CA LEU A 742 39.36 -17.73 -9.05
C LEU A 742 40.41 -18.85 -9.01
N ALA A 743 41.16 -18.99 -7.92
CA ALA A 743 42.10 -20.09 -7.74
C ALA A 743 41.38 -21.44 -7.56
N ALA A 744 40.26 -21.46 -6.84
CA ALA A 744 39.43 -22.65 -6.68
C ALA A 744 38.68 -23.03 -7.97
N GLN A 745 38.20 -22.04 -8.73
CA GLN A 745 37.44 -22.23 -9.95
C GLN A 745 37.79 -21.16 -11.02
N PRO A 746 38.75 -21.44 -11.92
CA PRO A 746 39.29 -20.45 -12.87
C PRO A 746 38.29 -19.91 -13.90
N ASN A 747 37.16 -20.59 -14.11
CA ASN A 747 36.14 -20.19 -15.09
C ASN A 747 35.08 -19.23 -14.50
N ILE A 748 35.23 -18.81 -13.24
CA ILE A 748 34.37 -17.80 -12.64
C ILE A 748 34.59 -16.45 -13.32
N SER A 749 33.50 -15.75 -13.63
CA SER A 749 33.48 -14.37 -14.06
C SER A 749 33.85 -13.48 -12.88
N GLU A 750 35.07 -12.96 -12.88
CA GLU A 750 35.59 -12.07 -11.84
C GLU A 750 34.61 -10.92 -11.54
N ARG A 751 34.07 -10.29 -12.58
CA ARG A 751 33.14 -9.16 -12.43
C ARG A 751 31.84 -9.56 -11.72
N GLU A 752 31.29 -10.73 -12.06
CA GLU A 752 30.03 -11.21 -11.47
C GLU A 752 30.24 -11.70 -10.03
N PHE A 753 31.34 -12.41 -9.77
CA PHE A 753 31.69 -12.89 -8.43
C PHE A 753 32.08 -11.76 -7.48
N ARG A 754 32.85 -10.77 -7.95
CA ARG A 754 33.15 -9.56 -7.18
C ARG A 754 31.86 -8.86 -6.74
N ARG A 755 30.93 -8.65 -7.67
CA ARG A 755 29.63 -8.04 -7.34
C ARG A 755 28.84 -8.89 -6.33
N PHE A 756 28.93 -10.21 -6.44
CA PHE A 756 28.28 -11.14 -5.53
C PHE A 756 28.85 -11.10 -4.11
N ILE A 757 30.18 -11.03 -3.93
CA ILE A 757 30.81 -10.94 -2.61
C ILE A 757 30.67 -9.55 -2.00
N GLU A 758 30.76 -8.48 -2.80
CA GLU A 758 30.50 -7.11 -2.35
C GLU A 758 29.08 -6.96 -1.77
N GLY A 759 28.09 -7.64 -2.35
CA GLY A 759 26.73 -7.68 -1.81
C GLY A 759 26.64 -8.34 -0.42
N ARG A 760 27.39 -9.43 -0.21
CA ARG A 760 27.47 -10.12 1.10
C ARG A 760 28.23 -9.30 2.13
N ALA A 761 29.34 -8.68 1.73
CA ALA A 761 30.11 -7.81 2.60
C ALA A 761 29.23 -6.69 3.16
N ARG A 762 28.43 -6.03 2.31
CA ARG A 762 27.47 -5.02 2.76
C ARG A 762 26.44 -5.58 3.74
N ALA A 763 25.90 -6.77 3.49
CA ALA A 763 24.95 -7.40 4.40
C ALA A 763 25.58 -7.73 5.76
N VAL A 764 26.79 -8.32 5.79
CA VAL A 764 27.53 -8.61 7.04
C VAL A 764 27.90 -7.32 7.77
N GLN A 765 28.33 -6.28 7.05
CA GLN A 765 28.63 -4.96 7.62
C GLN A 765 27.38 -4.31 8.21
N ASN A 766 26.21 -4.47 7.58
CA ASN A 766 24.93 -4.00 8.13
C ASN A 766 24.55 -4.75 9.41
N VAL A 767 24.81 -6.06 9.47
CA VAL A 767 24.65 -6.85 10.72
C VAL A 767 25.60 -6.31 11.78
N ALA A 768 26.89 -6.15 11.47
CA ALA A 768 27.88 -5.62 12.41
C ALA A 768 27.49 -4.23 12.93
N ALA A 769 27.13 -3.32 12.03
CA ALA A 769 26.64 -1.98 12.37
C ALA A 769 25.41 -2.05 13.28
N PHE A 770 24.46 -2.94 13.00
CA PHE A 770 23.31 -3.18 13.86
C PHE A 770 23.72 -3.67 15.26
N LEU A 771 24.61 -4.68 15.34
CA LEU A 771 25.04 -5.25 16.63
C LEU A 771 25.73 -4.19 17.48
N VAL A 772 26.65 -3.39 16.91
CA VAL A 772 27.30 -2.30 17.66
C VAL A 772 26.29 -1.24 18.08
N ALA A 773 25.33 -0.93 17.21
CA ALA A 773 24.33 0.09 17.46
C ALA A 773 23.28 -0.31 18.51
N ASN A 774 23.07 -1.62 18.76
CA ASN A 774 21.96 -2.10 19.58
C ASN A 774 22.37 -2.93 20.81
N MET A 775 23.57 -3.49 20.87
CA MET A 775 23.98 -4.37 21.97
C MET A 775 24.96 -3.70 22.94
N THR A 776 24.94 -4.09 24.22
CA THR A 776 26.02 -3.77 25.17
C THR A 776 27.09 -4.85 25.08
N PHE A 777 28.34 -4.42 25.02
CA PHE A 777 29.52 -5.30 25.03
C PHE A 777 30.36 -5.06 26.30
N ALA A 778 29.72 -4.67 27.42
CA ALA A 778 30.42 -4.20 28.63
C ALA A 778 31.45 -5.21 29.19
N GLU A 779 32.46 -4.73 29.91
CA GLU A 779 33.45 -5.61 30.56
C GLU A 779 32.76 -6.56 31.55
N GLY A 780 32.70 -7.85 31.21
CA GLY A 780 32.07 -8.91 32.01
C GLY A 780 30.81 -9.53 31.40
N GLU A 781 30.21 -8.95 30.35
CA GLU A 781 29.17 -9.60 29.55
C GLU A 781 29.80 -10.41 28.40
N ASP A 782 29.36 -11.66 28.22
CA ASP A 782 29.75 -12.49 27.08
C ASP A 782 29.01 -12.00 25.82
N ALA A 783 29.60 -11.01 25.16
CA ALA A 783 29.12 -10.46 23.90
C ALA A 783 28.87 -11.52 22.84
N ALA A 784 29.76 -12.52 22.76
CA ALA A 784 29.67 -13.66 21.86
C ALA A 784 28.42 -14.52 22.15
N ALA A 785 28.08 -14.69 23.42
CA ALA A 785 26.84 -15.36 23.83
C ALA A 785 25.60 -14.55 23.46
N ARG A 786 25.56 -13.23 23.73
CA ARG A 786 24.39 -12.39 23.39
C ARG A 786 24.19 -12.28 21.88
N THR A 787 25.26 -12.11 21.09
CA THR A 787 25.14 -12.08 19.62
C THR A 787 24.68 -13.42 19.07
N GLY A 788 25.12 -14.53 19.69
CA GLY A 788 24.63 -15.87 19.39
C GLY A 788 23.15 -16.06 19.75
N GLU A 789 22.70 -15.51 20.88
CA GLU A 789 21.30 -15.50 21.28
C GLU A 789 20.43 -14.71 20.29
N LEU A 790 20.87 -13.52 19.88
CA LEU A 790 20.18 -12.74 18.85
C LEU A 790 20.10 -13.52 17.54
N ALA A 791 21.21 -14.13 17.10
CA ALA A 791 21.25 -14.98 15.91
C ALA A 791 20.23 -16.12 15.99
N ALA A 792 20.16 -16.83 17.12
CA ALA A 792 19.23 -17.93 17.36
C ALA A 792 17.74 -17.50 17.33
N ASN A 793 17.48 -16.22 17.55
CA ASN A 793 16.13 -15.66 17.54
C ASN A 793 15.73 -15.05 16.18
N THR A 794 16.63 -15.01 15.19
CA THR A 794 16.35 -14.47 13.85
C THR A 794 15.46 -15.39 13.02
N LEU A 795 14.80 -14.84 11.99
CA LEU A 795 14.07 -15.61 10.99
C LEU A 795 15.03 -16.54 10.22
N ALA A 796 16.25 -16.10 9.97
CA ALA A 796 17.32 -16.87 9.34
C ALA A 796 17.55 -18.20 10.06
N TYR A 797 17.65 -18.17 11.39
CA TYR A 797 17.86 -19.37 12.20
C TYR A 797 16.65 -20.32 12.14
N HIS A 798 15.44 -19.76 12.16
CA HIS A 798 14.20 -20.55 12.09
C HIS A 798 14.09 -21.28 10.74
N LEU A 799 14.40 -20.60 9.64
CA LEU A 799 14.36 -21.15 8.27
C LEU A 799 15.55 -22.05 7.92
N ALA A 800 16.68 -21.91 8.61
CA ALA A 800 17.90 -22.66 8.35
C ALA A 800 17.78 -24.15 8.74
N ASP A 801 18.50 -25.01 8.01
CA ASP A 801 18.78 -26.38 8.44
C ASP A 801 19.77 -26.41 9.61
N GLU A 802 19.93 -27.59 10.24
CA GLU A 802 20.81 -27.76 11.41
C GLU A 802 22.26 -27.35 11.14
N GLU A 803 22.79 -27.61 9.95
CA GLU A 803 24.16 -27.24 9.58
C GLU A 803 24.31 -25.72 9.45
N THR A 804 23.36 -25.06 8.80
CA THR A 804 23.36 -23.62 8.58
C THR A 804 23.08 -22.86 9.87
N ARG A 805 22.28 -23.39 10.80
CA ARG A 805 22.05 -22.81 12.15
C ARG A 805 23.33 -22.66 12.93
N VAL A 806 24.17 -23.69 12.94
CA VAL A 806 25.48 -23.64 13.62
C VAL A 806 26.37 -22.57 12.99
N ARG A 807 26.47 -22.56 11.65
CA ARG A 807 27.26 -21.56 10.91
C ARG A 807 26.78 -20.13 11.13
N LEU A 808 25.46 -19.91 11.17
CA LEU A 808 24.86 -18.60 11.42
C LEU A 808 25.26 -18.05 12.79
N VAL A 809 25.16 -18.87 13.84
CA VAL A 809 25.56 -18.48 15.19
C VAL A 809 27.07 -18.21 15.27
N GLU A 810 27.89 -19.00 14.59
CA GLU A 810 29.35 -18.78 14.51
C GLU A 810 29.71 -17.45 13.82
N VAL A 811 29.06 -17.12 12.70
CA VAL A 811 29.27 -15.83 12.01
C VAL A 811 28.90 -14.67 12.93
N PHE A 812 27.75 -14.73 13.60
CA PHE A 812 27.34 -13.67 14.53
C PHE A 812 28.29 -13.53 15.72
N ARG A 813 28.76 -14.66 16.27
CA ARG A 813 29.75 -14.68 17.34
C ARG A 813 31.06 -14.04 16.92
N SER A 814 31.58 -14.42 15.74
CA SER A 814 32.80 -13.86 15.17
C SER A 814 32.69 -12.35 14.92
N ILE A 815 31.54 -11.88 14.41
CA ILE A 815 31.25 -10.45 14.29
C ILE A 815 31.31 -9.78 15.67
N GLY A 816 30.65 -10.35 16.68
CA GLY A 816 30.65 -9.84 18.06
C GLY A 816 32.04 -9.77 18.70
N GLU A 817 32.85 -10.82 18.56
CA GLU A 817 34.24 -10.87 19.02
C GLU A 817 35.11 -9.82 18.32
N SER A 818 34.94 -9.67 17.01
CA SER A 818 35.65 -8.68 16.21
C SER A 818 35.27 -7.25 16.61
N ILE A 819 33.99 -6.98 16.90
CA ILE A 819 33.55 -5.70 17.46
C ILE A 819 34.19 -5.45 18.83
N ALA A 820 34.15 -6.43 19.73
CA ALA A 820 34.69 -6.30 21.09
C ALA A 820 36.21 -6.08 21.10
N ALA A 821 36.96 -6.75 20.22
CA ALA A 821 38.41 -6.62 20.10
C ALA A 821 38.86 -5.28 19.52
N ASN A 822 38.02 -4.65 18.68
CA ASN A 822 38.37 -3.44 17.94
C ASN A 822 37.70 -2.16 18.48
N THR A 823 36.95 -2.22 19.59
CA THR A 823 36.27 -1.06 20.19
C THR A 823 36.42 -1.00 21.72
N ASP A 824 36.62 0.18 22.30
CA ASP A 824 36.63 0.40 23.76
C ASP A 824 35.24 0.84 24.32
N GLY A 825 35.10 0.92 25.65
CA GLY A 825 33.81 1.25 26.30
C GLY A 825 33.24 2.62 25.93
N ASP A 826 34.10 3.62 25.78
CA ASP A 826 33.71 4.99 25.41
C ASP A 826 33.35 5.08 23.92
N GLN A 827 34.06 4.37 23.04
CA GLN A 827 33.73 4.23 21.63
C GLN A 827 32.40 3.52 21.43
N ARG A 828 32.10 2.48 22.22
CA ARG A 828 30.84 1.74 22.13
C ARG A 828 29.63 2.59 22.52
N ALA A 829 29.76 3.45 23.53
CA ALA A 829 28.71 4.41 23.90
C ALA A 829 28.41 5.41 22.76
N LEU A 830 29.45 5.86 22.05
CA LEU A 830 29.34 6.79 20.93
C LEU A 830 28.79 6.13 19.66
N ILE A 831 29.23 4.91 19.32
CA ILE A 831 28.70 4.17 18.16
C ILE A 831 27.22 3.86 18.35
N ARG A 832 26.76 3.61 19.58
CA ARG A 832 25.34 3.41 19.90
C ARG A 832 24.44 4.57 19.48
N ARG A 833 24.97 5.80 19.51
CA ARG A 833 24.21 7.01 19.16
C ARG A 833 24.26 7.30 17.66
N SER A 834 25.18 6.72 16.90
CA SER A 834 25.38 7.00 15.48
C SER A 834 24.79 5.90 14.57
N PRO A 835 24.11 6.27 13.45
CA PRO A 835 23.69 5.31 12.42
C PRO A 835 24.82 4.80 11.50
N LEU A 836 26.06 5.27 11.66
CA LEU A 836 27.19 4.91 10.79
C LEU A 836 27.95 3.65 11.24
N PRO A 837 28.66 2.97 10.31
CA PRO A 837 29.53 1.86 10.66
C PRO A 837 30.62 2.26 11.68
N PRO A 838 31.04 1.35 12.59
CA PRO A 838 32.01 1.63 13.65
C PRO A 838 33.29 2.32 13.18
N ALA A 839 33.87 1.87 12.07
CA ALA A 839 35.09 2.44 11.50
C ALA A 839 34.91 3.92 11.09
N ALA A 840 33.76 4.25 10.48
CA ALA A 840 33.44 5.62 10.09
C ALA A 840 33.23 6.51 11.32
N VAL A 841 32.62 5.98 12.39
CA VAL A 841 32.43 6.73 13.65
C VAL A 841 33.76 7.06 14.32
N ALA A 842 34.71 6.12 14.35
CA ALA A 842 36.04 6.35 14.91
C ALA A 842 36.83 7.42 14.12
N GLU A 843 36.77 7.35 12.79
CA GLU A 843 37.37 8.35 11.91
C GLU A 843 36.73 9.74 12.09
N LEU A 844 35.39 9.79 12.14
CA LEU A 844 34.62 11.02 12.40
C LEU A 844 34.98 11.64 13.74
N LYS A 845 35.07 10.84 14.81
CA LYS A 845 35.45 11.32 16.15
C LYS A 845 36.85 11.93 16.14
N THR A 846 37.81 11.25 15.50
CA THR A 846 39.19 11.73 15.38
C THR A 846 39.21 13.08 14.68
N TRP A 847 38.53 13.19 13.54
CA TRP A 847 38.41 14.43 12.80
C TRP A 847 37.71 15.53 13.61
N LEU A 848 36.62 15.24 14.31
CA LEU A 848 35.89 16.21 15.14
C LEU A 848 36.78 16.76 16.25
N THR A 849 37.56 15.90 16.89
CA THR A 849 38.50 16.30 17.96
C THR A 849 39.60 17.20 17.40
N GLU A 850 40.16 16.87 16.23
CA GLU A 850 41.19 17.67 15.57
C GLU A 850 40.67 19.04 15.06
N ASN A 851 39.38 19.12 14.71
CA ASN A 851 38.78 20.30 14.10
C ASN A 851 37.84 21.08 15.04
N LEU A 852 37.77 20.71 16.32
CA LEU A 852 36.79 21.27 17.28
C LEU A 852 36.81 22.80 17.34
N GLY A 853 37.99 23.41 17.44
CA GLY A 853 38.12 24.87 17.51
C GLY A 853 37.67 25.58 16.23
N THR A 854 37.93 24.97 15.07
CA THR A 854 37.45 25.46 13.76
C THR A 854 35.93 25.38 13.69
N LEU A 855 35.34 24.27 14.15
CA LEU A 855 33.89 24.05 14.14
C LEU A 855 33.16 24.99 15.09
N GLN A 856 33.68 25.22 16.30
CA GLN A 856 33.13 26.21 17.24
C GLN A 856 33.09 27.61 16.63
N THR A 857 34.15 28.00 15.93
CA THR A 857 34.19 29.28 15.19
C THR A 857 33.18 29.29 14.04
N ALA A 858 33.08 28.19 13.29
CA ALA A 858 32.19 28.06 12.15
C ALA A 858 30.70 28.11 12.54
N VAL A 859 30.32 27.63 13.73
CA VAL A 859 28.96 27.77 14.27
C VAL A 859 28.59 29.25 14.45
N GLN A 860 29.49 30.04 15.03
CA GLN A 860 29.25 31.47 15.27
C GLN A 860 29.18 32.28 13.98
N GLU A 861 29.97 31.89 12.98
CA GLU A 861 30.04 32.56 11.67
C GLU A 861 29.02 32.02 10.64
N GLY A 862 28.23 31.01 11.00
CA GLY A 862 27.27 30.38 10.07
C GLY A 862 27.94 29.63 8.91
N ARG A 863 29.20 29.20 9.07
CA ARG A 863 29.98 28.49 8.04
C ARG A 863 30.02 26.97 8.23
N LEU A 864 29.22 26.44 9.16
CA LEU A 864 29.26 25.03 9.55
C LEU A 864 29.04 24.06 8.38
N LEU A 865 28.15 24.39 7.43
CA LEU A 865 27.96 23.59 6.21
C LEU A 865 29.27 23.44 5.44
N ALA A 866 30.02 24.52 5.24
CA ALA A 866 31.25 24.49 4.45
C ALA A 866 32.35 23.60 5.07
N GLU A 867 32.40 23.52 6.40
CA GLU A 867 33.37 22.69 7.13
C GLU A 867 32.95 21.21 7.16
N ILE A 868 31.65 20.91 7.31
CA ILE A 868 31.15 19.53 7.44
C ILE A 868 30.93 18.86 6.07
N SER A 869 30.54 19.62 5.04
CA SER A 869 30.20 19.04 3.71
C SER A 869 31.31 18.17 3.10
N PRO A 870 32.60 18.59 3.08
CA PRO A 870 33.66 17.79 2.46
C PRO A 870 33.85 16.44 3.14
N LEU A 871 33.69 16.41 4.47
CA LEU A 871 33.77 15.20 5.27
C LEU A 871 32.55 14.30 5.02
N ALA A 872 31.35 14.88 5.07
CA ALA A 872 30.12 14.13 4.88
C ALA A 872 30.04 13.51 3.47
N LEU A 873 30.44 14.24 2.43
CA LEU A 873 30.50 13.72 1.06
C LEU A 873 31.55 12.61 0.87
N ARG A 874 32.60 12.57 1.69
CA ARG A 874 33.61 11.48 1.65
C ARG A 874 33.03 10.15 2.11
N PHE A 875 32.13 10.17 3.09
CA PHE A 875 31.44 8.98 3.60
C PHE A 875 30.18 8.62 2.83
N ALA A 876 29.71 9.49 1.93
CA ALA A 876 28.52 9.24 1.14
C ALA A 876 28.72 8.05 0.18
N THR A 877 27.82 7.08 0.26
CA THR A 877 27.83 5.86 -0.56
C THR A 877 26.71 5.85 -1.60
N SER A 878 25.82 6.86 -1.58
CA SER A 878 24.68 6.95 -2.47
C SER A 878 25.10 6.98 -3.94
N ARG A 879 24.48 6.10 -4.74
CA ARG A 879 24.70 6.05 -6.18
C ARG A 879 24.33 7.37 -6.86
N ALA A 880 23.37 8.11 -6.33
CA ALA A 880 22.96 9.41 -6.89
C ALA A 880 24.11 10.43 -6.84
N ILE A 881 24.94 10.38 -5.80
CA ILE A 881 26.15 11.22 -5.67
C ILE A 881 27.28 10.67 -6.55
N GLN A 882 27.56 9.36 -6.45
CA GLN A 882 28.70 8.74 -7.15
C GLN A 882 28.55 8.71 -8.68
N ALA A 883 27.32 8.70 -9.20
CA ALA A 883 27.07 8.63 -10.64
C ALA A 883 27.31 9.96 -11.38
N ILE A 884 27.44 11.08 -10.65
CA ILE A 884 27.72 12.40 -11.20
C ILE A 884 29.14 12.45 -11.77
N SER A 885 29.28 12.80 -13.04
CA SER A 885 30.59 12.86 -13.71
C SER A 885 31.51 13.97 -13.20
N ALA A 886 30.95 15.09 -12.71
CA ALA A 886 31.66 16.26 -12.22
C ALA A 886 31.50 16.39 -10.70
N GLN A 887 32.33 15.64 -9.95
CA GLN A 887 32.25 15.56 -8.48
C GLN A 887 32.53 16.90 -7.78
N ASP A 888 33.23 17.82 -8.44
CA ASP A 888 33.51 19.19 -7.97
C ASP A 888 32.25 20.06 -7.87
N LEU A 889 31.17 19.72 -8.59
CA LEU A 889 29.90 20.44 -8.53
C LEU A 889 28.95 19.93 -7.44
N VAL A 890 29.19 18.74 -6.88
CA VAL A 890 28.33 18.15 -5.84
C VAL A 890 28.26 19.04 -4.58
N PRO A 891 29.36 19.61 -4.06
CA PRO A 891 29.29 20.54 -2.92
C PRO A 891 28.47 21.80 -3.22
N ARG A 892 28.55 22.32 -4.46
CA ARG A 892 27.74 23.47 -4.88
C ARG A 892 26.26 23.10 -4.94
N ALA A 893 25.90 21.94 -5.50
CA ALA A 893 24.53 21.46 -5.52
C ALA A 893 23.98 21.26 -4.09
N LEU A 894 24.80 20.77 -3.15
CA LEU A 894 24.43 20.65 -1.73
C LEU A 894 24.18 22.03 -1.09
N GLN A 895 24.99 23.04 -1.40
CA GLN A 895 24.75 24.41 -0.95
C GLN A 895 23.45 24.99 -1.50
N GLU A 896 23.16 24.78 -2.79
CA GLU A 896 21.91 25.20 -3.43
C GLU A 896 20.70 24.48 -2.80
N TRP A 897 20.83 23.19 -2.48
CA TRP A 897 19.83 22.39 -1.78
C TRP A 897 19.52 22.93 -0.38
N VAL A 898 20.54 23.15 0.46
CA VAL A 898 20.38 23.69 1.82
C VAL A 898 19.83 25.13 1.80
N ALA A 899 20.12 25.89 0.76
CA ALA A 899 19.58 27.23 0.53
C ALA A 899 18.11 27.23 0.02
N GLY A 900 17.44 26.07 -0.03
CA GLY A 900 16.04 25.97 -0.43
C GLY A 900 15.79 26.17 -1.92
N ARG A 901 16.80 26.01 -2.78
CA ARG A 901 16.61 26.11 -4.24
C ARG A 901 15.77 24.94 -4.76
N SER A 902 14.95 25.19 -5.78
CA SER A 902 14.15 24.16 -6.43
C SER A 902 15.02 23.12 -7.13
N TYR A 903 14.48 21.91 -7.33
CA TYR A 903 15.20 20.88 -8.09
C TYR A 903 15.52 21.35 -9.52
N ALA A 904 14.63 22.16 -10.12
CA ALA A 904 14.83 22.78 -11.42
C ALA A 904 16.09 23.65 -11.46
N VAL A 905 16.33 24.49 -10.44
CA VAL A 905 17.53 25.34 -10.38
C VAL A 905 18.80 24.50 -10.25
N ILE A 906 18.78 23.47 -9.41
CA ILE A 906 19.91 22.56 -9.23
C ILE A 906 20.17 21.79 -10.53
N PHE A 907 19.11 21.34 -11.20
CA PHE A 907 19.18 20.72 -12.51
C PHE A 907 19.82 21.66 -13.54
N ASP A 908 19.39 22.92 -13.62
CA ASP A 908 19.96 23.91 -14.54
C ASP A 908 21.46 24.10 -14.29
N THR A 909 21.89 24.22 -13.03
CA THR A 909 23.32 24.29 -12.65
C THR A 909 24.11 23.09 -13.19
N LEU A 910 23.58 21.88 -13.06
CA LEU A 910 24.24 20.65 -13.55
C LEU A 910 24.19 20.55 -15.09
N ALA A 911 23.08 20.94 -15.70
CA ALA A 911 22.86 20.87 -17.14
C ALA A 911 23.74 21.87 -17.91
N GLU A 912 23.89 23.09 -17.41
CA GLU A 912 24.78 24.12 -17.96
C GLU A 912 26.25 23.66 -17.97
N ALA A 913 26.67 22.96 -16.91
CA ALA A 913 27.99 22.35 -16.80
C ALA A 913 28.14 21.05 -17.62
N LYS A 914 27.09 20.63 -18.34
CA LYS A 914 27.04 19.41 -19.17
C LYS A 914 27.37 18.14 -18.38
N VAL A 915 26.94 18.10 -17.11
CA VAL A 915 27.10 16.94 -16.25
C VAL A 915 26.42 15.72 -16.86
N ARG A 916 27.04 14.56 -16.65
CA ARG A 916 26.50 13.26 -17.02
C ARG A 916 26.23 12.42 -15.79
N VAL A 917 25.19 11.61 -15.87
CA VAL A 917 24.86 10.57 -14.89
C VAL A 917 25.11 9.22 -15.55
N GLY A 918 26.23 8.60 -15.20
CA GLY A 918 26.74 7.45 -15.96
C GLY A 918 27.08 7.82 -17.40
N ARG A 919 26.27 7.41 -18.38
CA ARG A 919 26.51 7.68 -19.82
C ARG A 919 25.62 8.76 -20.40
N ASP A 920 24.51 9.07 -19.73
CA ASP A 920 23.46 9.95 -20.22
C ASP A 920 23.61 11.38 -19.68
N HIS A 921 22.95 12.34 -20.32
CA HIS A 921 22.87 13.70 -19.80
C HIS A 921 22.00 13.74 -18.55
N VAL A 922 22.38 14.60 -17.59
CA VAL A 922 21.58 14.83 -16.40
C VAL A 922 20.15 15.23 -16.76
N THR A 923 19.20 14.72 -16.00
CA THR A 923 17.76 15.05 -16.07
C THR A 923 17.30 15.71 -14.78
N VAL A 924 16.09 16.28 -14.76
CA VAL A 924 15.55 16.87 -13.52
C VAL A 924 15.28 15.78 -12.47
N GLU A 925 14.88 14.58 -12.89
CA GLU A 925 14.72 13.42 -12.03
C GLU A 925 16.05 12.99 -11.37
N ASP A 926 17.18 13.11 -12.08
CA ASP A 926 18.50 12.89 -11.48
C ASP A 926 18.83 13.93 -10.40
N ALA A 927 18.43 15.19 -10.60
CA ALA A 927 18.59 16.24 -9.59
C ALA A 927 17.71 15.98 -8.36
N VAL A 928 16.47 15.49 -8.54
CA VAL A 928 15.61 15.01 -7.44
C VAL A 928 16.28 13.86 -6.69
N ALA A 929 16.79 12.86 -7.41
CA ALA A 929 17.48 11.72 -6.80
C ALA A 929 18.72 12.15 -6.02
N LEU A 930 19.53 13.08 -6.56
CA LEU A 930 20.69 13.66 -5.88
C LEU A 930 20.29 14.35 -4.57
N CYS A 931 19.22 15.13 -4.59
CA CYS A 931 18.75 15.89 -3.44
C CYS A 931 18.08 15.02 -2.38
N GLU A 932 17.10 14.18 -2.73
CA GLU A 932 16.36 13.38 -1.75
C GLU A 932 17.16 12.16 -1.28
N SER A 933 17.67 11.33 -2.21
CA SER A 933 18.36 10.07 -1.86
C SER A 933 19.86 10.23 -1.62
N GLY A 934 20.47 11.29 -2.14
CA GLY A 934 21.85 11.65 -1.86
C GLY A 934 21.94 12.52 -0.61
N PHE A 935 21.54 13.79 -0.72
CA PHE A 935 21.72 14.76 0.35
C PHE A 935 20.79 14.52 1.55
N GLY A 936 19.48 14.47 1.29
CA GLY A 936 18.43 14.38 2.31
C GLY A 936 18.41 13.07 3.11
N TYR A 937 19.03 12.02 2.57
CA TYR A 937 19.15 10.72 3.23
C TYR A 937 20.58 10.43 3.68
N ASP A 938 21.52 10.25 2.73
CA ASP A 938 22.86 9.74 3.02
C ASP A 938 23.73 10.79 3.72
N VAL A 939 23.81 12.00 3.17
CA VAL A 939 24.59 13.10 3.79
C VAL A 939 23.95 13.57 5.10
N ALA A 940 22.61 13.65 5.15
CA ALA A 940 21.89 14.00 6.38
C ALA A 940 22.11 12.98 7.51
N MET A 941 22.19 11.68 7.19
CA MET A 941 22.51 10.63 8.16
C MET A 941 23.92 10.83 8.73
N ILE A 942 24.90 11.18 7.89
CA ILE A 942 26.27 11.46 8.34
C ILE A 942 26.33 12.74 9.19
N ALA A 943 25.59 13.78 8.81
CA ALA A 943 25.46 15.00 9.60
C ALA A 943 24.78 14.76 10.96
N ALA A 944 23.84 13.83 11.04
CA ALA A 944 23.22 13.41 12.31
C ALA A 944 24.26 12.80 13.25
N SER A 945 25.11 11.90 12.74
CA SER A 945 26.24 11.36 13.52
C SER A 945 27.18 12.44 14.03
N VAL A 946 27.46 13.47 13.23
CA VAL A 946 28.27 14.60 13.68
C VAL A 946 27.58 15.34 14.83
N ALA A 947 26.27 15.59 14.73
CA ALA A 947 25.51 16.19 15.82
C ALA A 947 25.60 15.33 17.08
N ASP A 948 25.27 14.05 17.01
CA ASP A 948 25.28 13.12 18.15
C ASP A 948 26.65 13.06 18.84
N LEU A 949 27.75 13.05 18.08
CA LEU A 949 29.11 13.04 18.62
C LEU A 949 29.52 14.35 19.31
N THR A 950 28.80 15.45 19.07
CA THR A 950 29.09 16.76 19.67
C THR A 950 28.23 17.07 20.90
N GLU A 951 27.21 16.25 21.19
CA GLU A 951 26.28 16.40 22.32
C GLU A 951 27.00 16.55 23.67
N GLU A 952 28.05 15.77 23.90
CA GLU A 952 28.84 15.80 25.14
C GLU A 952 30.08 16.71 25.06
N LEU A 953 30.36 17.28 23.89
CA LEU A 953 31.55 18.11 23.66
C LEU A 953 31.25 19.61 23.79
N ASP A 954 30.15 20.09 23.20
CA ASP A 954 29.80 21.50 23.16
C ASP A 954 28.31 21.71 22.77
N ASP A 955 27.53 22.31 23.66
CA ASP A 955 26.08 22.52 23.48
C ASP A 955 25.74 23.38 22.24
N ALA A 956 26.57 24.39 21.93
CA ALA A 956 26.32 25.30 20.82
C ALA A 956 26.61 24.60 19.49
N LEU A 957 27.69 23.80 19.42
CA LEU A 957 28.01 22.96 18.28
C LEU A 957 26.97 21.85 18.09
N TYR A 958 26.52 21.20 19.16
CA TYR A 958 25.43 20.22 19.10
C TYR A 958 24.17 20.82 18.50
N THR A 959 23.76 21.99 19.00
CA THR A 959 22.57 22.70 18.49
C THR A 959 22.74 23.12 17.03
N GLY A 960 23.92 23.62 16.67
CA GLY A 960 24.25 24.04 15.30
C GLY A 960 24.29 22.87 14.32
N ALA A 961 24.94 21.76 14.70
CA ALA A 961 25.03 20.53 13.90
C ALA A 961 23.66 19.86 13.76
N SER A 962 22.85 19.83 14.83
CA SER A 962 21.47 19.33 14.80
C SER A 962 20.60 20.13 13.85
N LEU A 963 20.73 21.47 13.85
CA LEU A 963 20.02 22.31 12.89
C LEU A 963 20.50 22.06 11.45
N LEU A 964 21.81 22.02 11.23
CA LEU A 964 22.40 21.78 9.92
C LEU A 964 21.95 20.43 9.35
N GLN A 965 21.89 19.38 10.18
CA GLN A 965 21.37 18.08 9.80
C GLN A 965 19.94 18.19 9.26
N LYS A 966 19.06 18.93 9.93
CA LYS A 966 17.68 19.17 9.46
C LYS A 966 17.66 19.97 8.15
N GLN A 967 18.52 20.98 8.03
CA GLN A 967 18.63 21.79 6.82
C GLN A 967 19.08 20.95 5.61
N ILE A 968 20.05 20.05 5.79
CA ILE A 968 20.49 19.10 4.76
C ILE A 968 19.39 18.07 4.47
N LYS A 969 18.71 17.56 5.51
CA LYS A 969 17.63 16.57 5.36
C LYS A 969 16.49 17.08 4.49
N TYR A 970 15.98 18.27 4.81
CA TYR A 970 14.77 18.80 4.18
C TYR A 970 15.07 19.75 3.02
N GLY A 971 16.31 20.22 2.87
CA GLY A 971 16.65 21.26 1.90
C GLY A 971 15.94 22.58 2.21
N LEU A 972 15.88 22.93 3.51
CA LEU A 972 15.19 24.11 4.02
C LEU A 972 16.14 24.91 4.91
N THR A 973 16.14 26.23 4.79
CA THR A 973 17.08 27.09 5.52
C THR A 973 16.54 27.51 6.89
N ASP A 974 15.27 27.93 6.95
CA ASP A 974 14.68 28.55 8.14
C ASP A 974 14.04 27.53 9.10
N ARG A 975 14.16 27.79 10.41
CA ARG A 975 13.57 26.93 11.46
C ARG A 975 12.06 26.80 11.35
N ALA A 976 11.36 27.88 10.98
CA ALA A 976 9.92 27.86 10.79
C ALA A 976 9.49 26.92 9.66
N ALA A 977 10.16 27.02 8.51
CA ALA A 977 9.90 26.11 7.38
C ALA A 977 10.16 24.65 7.77
N ILE A 978 11.25 24.38 8.48
CA ILE A 978 11.56 23.04 9.00
C ILE A 978 10.44 22.54 9.92
N ALA A 979 9.95 23.37 10.85
CA ALA A 979 8.88 23.01 11.76
C ALA A 979 7.57 22.66 11.03
N PHE A 980 7.18 23.46 10.03
CA PHE A 980 6.01 23.15 9.18
C PHE A 980 6.22 21.84 8.40
N HIS A 981 7.39 21.62 7.83
CA HIS A 981 7.71 20.40 7.09
C HIS A 981 7.64 19.15 8.00
N GLU A 982 8.20 19.24 9.21
CA GLU A 982 8.13 18.17 10.22
C GLU A 982 6.71 17.91 10.73
N ALA A 983 5.86 18.94 10.76
CA ALA A 983 4.47 18.83 11.18
C ALA A 983 3.55 18.16 10.14
N GLY A 984 4.00 17.98 8.90
CA GLY A 984 3.25 17.29 7.85
C GLY A 984 3.13 18.07 6.53
N PHE A 985 3.56 19.33 6.48
CA PHE A 985 3.63 20.09 5.21
C PHE A 985 4.86 19.67 4.41
N ALA A 986 4.88 18.40 3.99
CA ALA A 986 6.03 17.68 3.45
C ALA A 986 6.43 18.11 2.01
N ASP A 987 6.29 19.39 1.70
CA ASP A 987 6.79 20.05 0.50
C ASP A 987 7.59 21.30 0.90
N ARG A 988 8.72 21.53 0.24
CA ARG A 988 9.68 22.55 0.64
C ARG A 988 9.19 23.95 0.33
N HIS A 989 8.51 24.13 -0.80
CA HIS A 989 7.95 25.42 -1.19
C HIS A 989 6.76 25.77 -0.30
N VAL A 990 5.88 24.79 -0.02
CA VAL A 990 4.73 24.99 0.88
C VAL A 990 5.20 25.32 2.30
N ALA A 991 6.15 24.55 2.84
CA ALA A 991 6.68 24.80 4.18
C ALA A 991 7.39 26.16 4.28
N SER A 992 8.14 26.55 3.25
CA SER A 992 8.79 27.87 3.19
C SER A 992 7.76 29.00 3.15
N LEU A 993 6.68 28.86 2.36
CA LEU A 993 5.61 29.85 2.28
C LEU A 993 4.94 30.07 3.64
N LEU A 994 4.62 28.98 4.35
CA LEU A 994 4.07 29.05 5.72
C LEU A 994 5.08 29.65 6.70
N GLY A 995 6.35 29.24 6.60
CA GLY A 995 7.43 29.78 7.43
C GLY A 995 7.65 31.28 7.27
N LEU A 996 7.40 31.86 6.10
CA LEU A 996 7.45 33.30 5.87
C LEU A 996 6.36 34.07 6.62
N VAL A 997 5.18 33.46 6.79
CA VAL A 997 4.05 34.06 7.52
C VAL A 997 4.24 33.91 9.02
N TRP A 998 4.68 32.74 9.48
CA TRP A 998 4.88 32.43 10.90
C TRP A 998 6.36 32.17 11.26
N GLY A 999 7.22 33.16 11.03
CA GLY A 999 8.68 33.02 11.18
C GLY A 999 9.21 32.70 12.59
N ASN A 1000 8.37 32.86 13.63
CA ASN A 1000 8.73 32.55 15.02
C ASN A 1000 8.42 31.10 15.43
N VAL A 1001 7.75 30.32 14.56
CA VAL A 1001 7.44 28.92 14.83
C VAL A 1001 8.72 28.10 14.76
N VAL A 1002 8.97 27.24 15.74
CA VAL A 1002 10.17 26.41 15.82
C VAL A 1002 9.89 24.95 16.14
N ASP A 1003 8.64 24.60 16.43
CA ASP A 1003 8.21 23.26 16.81
C ASP A 1003 6.78 22.97 16.33
N ARG A 1004 6.35 21.71 16.51
CA ARG A 1004 5.01 21.25 16.11
C ARG A 1004 3.88 21.92 16.90
N GLY A 1005 4.14 22.33 18.15
CA GLY A 1005 3.16 23.04 18.98
C GLY A 1005 2.84 24.42 18.40
N GLY A 1006 3.86 25.17 17.98
CA GLY A 1006 3.73 26.44 17.28
C GLY A 1006 3.04 26.28 15.92
N VAL A 1007 3.32 25.20 15.18
CA VAL A 1007 2.60 24.90 13.92
C VAL A 1007 1.12 24.66 14.18
N ARG A 1008 0.76 23.88 15.21
CA ARG A 1008 -0.65 23.66 15.58
C ARG A 1008 -1.35 24.99 15.91
N ALA A 1009 -0.70 25.85 16.69
CA ALA A 1009 -1.25 27.18 17.01
C ALA A 1009 -1.44 28.04 15.75
N ALA A 1010 -0.48 28.04 14.83
CA ALA A 1010 -0.63 28.72 13.53
C ALA A 1010 -1.79 28.14 12.71
N CYS A 1011 -1.96 26.81 12.70
CA CYS A 1011 -3.06 26.16 11.99
C CYS A 1011 -4.45 26.49 12.57
N GLN A 1012 -4.56 26.95 13.82
CA GLN A 1012 -5.84 27.41 14.39
C GLN A 1012 -6.33 28.73 13.77
N GLU A 1013 -5.45 29.50 13.10
CA GLU A 1013 -5.81 30.71 12.34
C GLU A 1013 -6.38 30.34 10.96
N GLU A 1014 -7.51 29.60 10.95
CA GLU A 1014 -8.08 28.95 9.76
C GLU A 1014 -8.18 29.87 8.53
N GLU A 1015 -8.76 31.07 8.68
CA GLU A 1015 -8.94 32.01 7.56
C GLU A 1015 -7.60 32.41 6.90
N ILE A 1016 -6.57 32.66 7.71
CA ILE A 1016 -5.25 33.08 7.24
C ILE A 1016 -4.56 31.91 6.54
N VAL A 1017 -4.59 30.73 7.16
CA VAL A 1017 -3.96 29.53 6.59
C VAL A 1017 -4.64 29.13 5.28
N ARG A 1018 -5.97 29.16 5.19
CA ARG A 1018 -6.70 28.92 3.94
C ARG A 1018 -6.34 29.94 2.86
N ALA A 1019 -6.15 31.20 3.21
CA ALA A 1019 -5.72 32.22 2.26
C ALA A 1019 -4.30 31.95 1.72
N VAL A 1020 -3.37 31.55 2.59
CA VAL A 1020 -1.99 31.21 2.20
C VAL A 1020 -1.96 29.96 1.32
N LEU A 1021 -2.79 28.95 1.61
CA LEU A 1021 -2.85 27.68 0.88
C LEU A 1021 -3.82 27.70 -0.30
N ALA A 1022 -4.42 28.84 -0.66
CA ALA A 1022 -5.46 28.92 -1.69
C ALA A 1022 -5.02 28.35 -3.06
N HIS A 1023 -3.75 28.50 -3.40
CA HIS A 1023 -3.15 28.02 -4.66
C HIS A 1023 -2.29 26.75 -4.49
N ILE A 1024 -2.35 26.12 -3.33
CA ILE A 1024 -1.61 24.91 -2.99
C ILE A 1024 -2.56 23.69 -3.07
N PRO A 1025 -2.08 22.49 -3.44
CA PRO A 1025 -2.90 21.28 -3.48
C PRO A 1025 -3.68 21.01 -2.19
N SER A 1026 -4.88 20.44 -2.31
CA SER A 1026 -5.81 20.22 -1.20
C SER A 1026 -5.24 19.33 -0.10
N TYR A 1027 -4.26 18.48 -0.42
CA TYR A 1027 -3.51 17.68 0.57
C TYR A 1027 -3.03 18.54 1.76
N PHE A 1028 -2.38 19.67 1.48
CA PHE A 1028 -1.82 20.54 2.51
C PHE A 1028 -2.89 21.29 3.30
N VAL A 1029 -4.06 21.53 2.69
CA VAL A 1029 -5.23 22.05 3.40
C VAL A 1029 -5.77 21.00 4.38
N GLY A 1030 -5.77 19.72 4.00
CA GLY A 1030 -6.10 18.61 4.88
C GLY A 1030 -5.15 18.51 6.09
N VAL A 1031 -3.84 18.64 5.86
CA VAL A 1031 -2.84 18.69 6.95
C VAL A 1031 -3.11 19.86 7.90
N ALA A 1032 -3.38 21.05 7.37
CA ALA A 1032 -3.73 22.22 8.18
C ALA A 1032 -5.02 22.01 9.00
N ALA A 1033 -6.05 21.43 8.37
CA ALA A 1033 -7.31 21.12 9.01
C ALA A 1033 -7.15 20.14 10.19
N GLU A 1034 -6.36 19.08 10.00
CA GLU A 1034 -6.06 18.12 11.06
C GLU A 1034 -5.34 18.79 12.23
N LEU A 1035 -4.30 19.59 11.95
CA LEU A 1035 -3.51 20.23 13.01
C LEU A 1035 -4.26 21.36 13.72
N GLY A 1036 -5.09 22.10 12.99
CA GLY A 1036 -5.88 23.22 13.49
C GLY A 1036 -7.21 22.82 14.12
N GLY A 1037 -7.68 21.60 13.90
CA GLY A 1037 -8.99 21.12 14.36
C GLY A 1037 -10.15 21.80 13.63
N TRP A 1038 -10.02 21.99 12.31
CA TRP A 1038 -11.06 22.61 11.48
C TRP A 1038 -12.28 21.69 11.35
N ALA A 1039 -13.45 22.30 11.17
CA ALA A 1039 -14.72 21.60 11.04
C ALA A 1039 -14.96 21.01 9.64
#